data_AF-A0A2T6FID2-F1
#
_entry.id   AF-A0A2T6FID2-F1
#
_cell.length_a   1.000
_cell.length_b   1.000
_cell.length_c   1.000
_cell.angle_alpha   90.00
_cell.angle_beta   90.00
_cell.angle_gamma   90.00
#
_symmetry.space_group_name_H-M   'P 1'
#
loop_
_entity.id
_entity.type
_entity.pdbx_description
1 polymer ?
#
loop_
_entity_poly.entity_id
_entity_poly.type
_entity_poly.pdbx_seq_one_letter_code
_entity_poly.pdbx_strand_id
1 'polypeptide(L)'
;MNKLISSFLLIYASVGLSGCGGGGGGGSKPTSTSNAQSSSTITSSSLAQSSSSAISSSLPATQLTINGAVSGDALAGGEVAFTLGAQTYKAAIDNSLKYSIALNVPAADSNKPFVAIATGGPGSAWVQLAALYPSVAALAEKAGSDKVLNADEYSAVNINALTTAEYAEIKNKQFPTATDAERKAAIYSLHPIRALEQAAMISRLLNDIHQDLPAQTKTTLDYLLNANLAETHLEVLRASSKLALSDYVEQVQEDLPPPNPSGTKIVGNYFLEALYSQYLLTFNADGTGKIVTANMGSIFDSFTATKVATGFTWTVKGATVKLTFNTPVKYGVSSLDDASGNWYPCDDNSTSVTERCDLQFKSVHLDLITETENYYLANLKIFVELTRENNGQQIYEGELEHQLARVVNTANFLTIKAADLVESELVSDKFSYVFNANGKVKQKNLVTQIETTLDWTLENNRVVVGDSTLWFTHKDLAGFGIFYADGENGYRTSLFKRTAVTMTDADWVGRWNQFPLDAFVATYDVNEDKSWRDGFEAQSAGNWSALNGHSQTSLSNGSWRMIRDVLSIHGDKYYMSICHGVESTPFNPSGCYLSVQQRNVNFDTAIFWRSWSSPAFNEKITKDPFISFWGLHFFKGNTLNNMVRRDYISVAANKFYNPFQQTILELTSASRNEIELCEYPFGGTCNDVNKRSYERAIEIKLSVGTGGKLFYPVAFEHLDYGYTTQFSRDIDKVLMVPRAQAQTITITPDSGFSLDSISGCGGILVGDTYKIPALTTACEIAVSFKK
;
A
#
# COMPACT_ATOMS: atom_id res chain seq x y z
N MET A 1 -9.39 40.68 11.09
CA MET A 1 -9.73 41.75 12.05
C MET A 1 -10.56 41.12 13.18
N ASN A 2 -10.50 41.63 14.41
CA ASN A 2 -11.13 41.11 15.65
C ASN A 2 -10.70 39.71 16.13
N LYS A 3 -10.18 39.67 17.37
CA LYS A 3 -10.03 38.48 18.23
C LYS A 3 -11.06 38.57 19.37
N LEU A 4 -11.55 37.42 19.86
CA LEU A 4 -12.21 37.20 21.16
C LEU A 4 -11.88 35.74 21.53
N ILE A 5 -10.86 35.45 22.34
CA ILE A 5 -10.79 35.61 23.81
C ILE A 5 -11.94 34.88 24.51
N SER A 6 -11.62 33.71 25.06
CA SER A 6 -12.30 33.09 26.19
C SER A 6 -11.22 32.51 27.10
N SER A 7 -11.26 32.84 28.39
CA SER A 7 -10.27 32.40 29.38
C SER A 7 -11.00 31.76 30.54
N PHE A 8 -10.54 30.59 30.98
CA PHE A 8 -10.98 29.99 32.25
C PHE A 8 -9.80 29.54 33.10
N LEU A 9 -10.03 29.53 34.41
CA LEU A 9 -8.99 29.66 35.43
C LEU A 9 -8.56 28.31 36.00
N LEU A 10 -7.27 28.15 36.32
CA LEU A 10 -6.82 27.07 37.19
C LEU A 10 -7.33 27.28 38.62
N ILE A 11 -7.66 26.18 39.30
CA ILE A 11 -7.75 26.12 40.76
C ILE A 11 -6.79 25.02 41.24
N TYR A 12 -5.81 25.42 42.06
CA TYR A 12 -4.90 24.50 42.74
C TYR A 12 -5.56 23.91 43.98
N ALA A 13 -5.29 22.64 44.27
CA ALA A 13 -5.47 22.02 45.58
C ALA A 13 -4.27 21.12 45.87
N SER A 14 -3.62 21.31 47.03
CA SER A 14 -2.40 20.60 47.41
C SER A 14 -2.48 20.08 48.84
N VAL A 15 -2.14 18.80 49.04
CA VAL A 15 -2.10 18.13 50.34
C VAL A 15 -0.95 17.12 50.36
N GLY A 16 -0.05 17.24 51.34
CA GLY A 16 0.87 16.18 51.78
C GLY A 16 0.30 15.45 53.02
N LEU A 17 0.98 14.49 53.66
CA LEU A 17 2.39 14.08 53.61
C LEU A 17 2.57 12.75 54.37
N SER A 18 3.68 12.02 54.15
CA SER A 18 4.21 10.91 55.00
C SER A 18 3.42 9.58 55.08
N GLY A 19 4.01 8.40 55.38
CA GLY A 19 5.45 8.06 55.51
C GLY A 19 5.73 6.63 56.04
N CYS A 20 7.03 6.23 56.05
CA CYS A 20 7.62 4.95 56.53
C CYS A 20 7.33 3.65 55.69
N GLY A 21 8.26 2.68 55.57
CA GLY A 21 9.70 2.68 55.89
C GLY A 21 10.38 1.28 55.97
N GLY A 22 11.61 1.13 55.43
CA GLY A 22 12.47 -0.09 55.49
C GLY A 22 12.18 -1.18 54.43
N GLY A 23 13.12 -1.99 53.91
CA GLY A 23 14.58 -2.16 54.13
C GLY A 23 14.93 -3.55 54.75
N GLY A 24 15.93 -4.34 54.32
CA GLY A 24 16.85 -4.27 53.16
C GLY A 24 17.99 -5.34 53.23
N GLY A 25 18.53 -5.77 52.09
CA GLY A 25 19.66 -6.76 51.97
C GLY A 25 19.27 -8.25 52.14
N GLY A 26 20.05 -9.25 51.70
CA GLY A 26 21.24 -9.26 50.82
C GLY A 26 22.25 -10.37 51.16
N GLY A 27 22.69 -11.20 50.18
CA GLY A 27 23.93 -11.99 50.30
C GLY A 27 23.98 -13.44 49.75
N SER A 28 24.90 -13.64 48.78
CA SER A 28 25.83 -14.79 48.68
C SER A 28 25.40 -16.20 48.22
N LYS A 29 26.26 -16.77 47.35
CA LYS A 29 26.31 -18.17 46.85
C LYS A 29 27.25 -19.03 47.73
N PRO A 30 27.24 -20.37 47.64
CA PRO A 30 28.37 -21.03 46.94
C PRO A 30 27.99 -22.34 46.18
N THR A 31 29.00 -23.10 45.75
CA THR A 31 28.98 -24.22 44.78
C THR A 31 29.44 -25.57 45.34
N SER A 32 29.05 -26.69 44.74
CA SER A 32 29.84 -27.95 44.77
C SER A 32 29.60 -28.86 43.54
N THR A 33 30.61 -29.70 43.23
CA THR A 33 30.69 -30.74 42.19
C THR A 33 30.05 -32.08 42.67
N SER A 34 29.97 -33.22 41.95
CA SER A 34 30.59 -33.79 40.71
C SER A 34 29.55 -34.74 40.02
N ASN A 35 29.75 -35.82 39.22
CA ASN A 35 30.80 -36.69 38.61
C ASN A 35 30.05 -37.59 37.54
N ALA A 36 30.55 -38.55 36.74
CA ALA A 36 31.82 -38.91 36.06
C ALA A 36 31.57 -40.17 35.16
N GLN A 37 32.59 -40.66 34.41
CA GLN A 37 32.65 -41.96 33.66
C GLN A 37 31.73 -42.09 32.40
N SER A 38 32.00 -42.90 31.36
CA SER A 38 33.19 -43.60 30.82
C SER A 38 32.87 -44.21 29.42
N SER A 39 33.81 -44.59 28.53
CA SER A 39 35.17 -44.08 28.22
C SER A 39 35.78 -44.81 26.99
N SER A 40 36.38 -44.04 26.06
CA SER A 40 37.54 -44.37 25.17
C SER A 40 37.54 -45.52 24.15
N THR A 41 37.94 -45.18 22.91
CA THR A 41 38.81 -45.99 22.02
C THR A 41 39.93 -45.08 21.49
N ILE A 42 41.18 -45.56 21.41
CA ILE A 42 42.37 -44.76 21.04
C ILE A 42 43.32 -45.60 20.17
N THR A 43 43.77 -45.05 19.03
CA THR A 43 45.14 -45.25 18.50
C THR A 43 45.50 -44.25 17.38
N SER A 44 46.57 -43.46 17.62
CA SER A 44 47.74 -43.17 16.74
C SER A 44 47.58 -42.86 15.24
N SER A 45 48.35 -41.96 14.59
CA SER A 45 49.44 -41.04 14.99
C SER A 45 49.63 -40.00 13.84
N SER A 46 50.36 -38.87 13.91
CA SER A 46 51.67 -38.67 14.55
C SER A 46 52.11 -37.20 14.72
N LEU A 47 53.04 -37.01 15.66
CA LEU A 47 54.12 -36.00 15.76
C LEU A 47 53.86 -34.47 15.82
N ALA A 48 54.24 -33.96 17.01
CA ALA A 48 55.10 -32.80 17.26
C ALA A 48 54.52 -31.36 17.18
N GLN A 49 54.48 -30.72 18.35
CA GLN A 49 54.18 -29.32 18.55
C GLN A 49 55.34 -28.41 18.13
N SER A 50 55.02 -27.20 17.68
CA SER A 50 55.78 -26.00 18.05
C SER A 50 54.82 -24.93 18.59
N SER A 51 55.31 -24.06 19.45
CA SER A 51 54.51 -23.06 20.13
C SER A 51 54.20 -21.85 19.23
N SER A 52 52.92 -21.54 19.04
CA SER A 52 52.47 -20.21 18.64
C SER A 52 51.53 -19.65 19.70
N SER A 53 51.74 -18.39 20.07
CA SER A 53 50.83 -17.67 20.97
C SER A 53 49.44 -17.58 20.36
N ALA A 54 48.40 -17.59 21.19
CA ALA A 54 47.05 -17.24 20.75
C ALA A 54 47.01 -15.76 20.36
N ILE A 55 47.32 -15.46 19.09
CA ILE A 55 47.14 -14.14 18.51
C ILE A 55 45.63 -13.87 18.49
N SER A 56 45.16 -13.09 19.45
CA SER A 56 43.84 -12.46 19.37
C SER A 56 43.90 -11.42 18.25
N SER A 57 43.64 -11.87 17.02
CA SER A 57 43.52 -11.03 15.84
C SER A 57 42.23 -10.22 15.92
N SER A 58 42.22 -9.23 16.82
CA SER A 58 41.23 -8.17 16.82
C SER A 58 41.33 -7.44 15.48
N LEU A 59 40.37 -7.72 14.58
CA LEU A 59 40.26 -7.03 13.31
C LEU A 59 40.20 -5.52 13.59
N PRO A 60 40.99 -4.69 12.88
CA PRO A 60 41.06 -3.26 13.16
C PRO A 60 39.69 -2.61 12.99
N ALA A 61 39.36 -1.66 13.87
CA ALA A 61 38.13 -0.90 13.78
C ALA A 61 38.12 -0.01 12.52
N THR A 62 36.97 0.07 11.85
CA THR A 62 36.78 0.99 10.73
C THR A 62 36.61 2.40 11.30
N GLN A 63 37.45 3.32 10.83
CA GLN A 63 37.43 4.73 11.21
C GLN A 63 36.85 5.56 10.08
N LEU A 64 35.95 6.47 10.41
CA LEU A 64 35.30 7.38 9.47
C LEU A 64 34.85 8.64 10.21
N THR A 65 35.13 9.82 9.67
CA THR A 65 34.46 11.06 10.07
C THR A 65 33.37 11.35 9.06
N ILE A 66 32.18 11.72 9.53
CA ILE A 66 31.07 12.15 8.65
C ILE A 66 30.77 13.61 8.96
N ASN A 67 30.88 14.46 7.93
CA ASN A 67 30.45 15.84 7.93
C ASN A 67 29.08 15.92 7.24
N GLY A 68 28.04 16.33 7.97
CA GLY A 68 26.68 16.39 7.45
C GLY A 68 25.95 17.66 7.87
N ALA A 69 24.82 17.90 7.23
CA ALA A 69 23.87 18.94 7.60
C ALA A 69 22.50 18.34 7.95
N VAL A 70 21.66 19.14 8.59
CA VAL A 70 20.26 18.82 8.88
C VAL A 70 19.33 19.90 8.34
N SER A 71 18.10 19.54 7.95
CA SER A 71 17.10 20.50 7.46
C SER A 71 16.11 20.88 8.56
N GLY A 72 15.95 22.19 8.81
CA GLY A 72 14.97 22.75 9.74
C GLY A 72 15.59 23.42 10.97
N ASP A 73 15.34 24.73 11.14
CA ASP A 73 15.93 25.60 12.18
C ASP A 73 15.76 25.07 13.61
N ALA A 74 14.67 24.35 13.88
CA ALA A 74 14.38 23.75 15.18
C ALA A 74 15.43 22.71 15.66
N LEU A 75 16.31 22.25 14.77
CA LEU A 75 17.44 21.37 15.08
C LEU A 75 18.71 22.10 15.56
N ALA A 76 18.78 23.44 15.43
CA ALA A 76 19.94 24.22 15.88
C ALA A 76 20.18 24.05 17.40
N GLY A 77 21.43 23.77 17.79
CA GLY A 77 21.79 23.49 19.18
C GLY A 77 21.28 22.14 19.70
N GLY A 78 20.80 21.26 18.81
CA GLY A 78 20.44 19.88 19.08
C GLY A 78 21.62 18.91 18.99
N GLU A 79 21.33 17.62 18.80
CA GLU A 79 22.33 16.55 18.72
C GLU A 79 21.94 15.49 17.68
N VAL A 80 22.92 14.96 16.95
CA VAL A 80 22.75 13.76 16.10
C VAL A 80 23.38 12.55 16.79
N ALA A 81 22.60 11.48 16.91
CA ALA A 81 23.00 10.21 17.52
C ALA A 81 23.02 9.08 16.49
N PHE A 82 24.20 8.50 16.24
CA PHE A 82 24.46 7.40 15.32
C PHE A 82 24.52 6.08 16.11
N THR A 83 23.62 5.13 15.85
CA THR A 83 23.55 3.87 16.62
C THR A 83 24.01 2.68 15.77
N LEU A 84 25.14 2.07 16.15
CA LEU A 84 25.79 0.97 15.45
C LEU A 84 26.03 -0.21 16.40
N GLY A 85 25.36 -1.34 16.14
CA GLY A 85 25.42 -2.50 17.03
C GLY A 85 24.92 -2.16 18.43
N ALA A 86 25.83 -2.21 19.42
CA ALA A 86 25.56 -1.83 20.81
C ALA A 86 26.16 -0.46 21.21
N GLN A 87 26.68 0.31 20.25
CA GLN A 87 27.32 1.62 20.50
C GLN A 87 26.49 2.76 19.92
N THR A 88 26.47 3.90 20.62
CA THR A 88 25.87 5.15 20.13
C THR A 88 26.92 6.25 20.16
N TYR A 89 27.24 6.78 18.98
CA TYR A 89 28.12 7.94 18.79
C TYR A 89 27.25 9.19 18.71
N LYS A 90 27.74 10.34 19.19
CA LYS A 90 26.96 11.59 19.31
C LYS A 90 27.78 12.79 18.84
N ALA A 91 27.12 13.74 18.18
CA ALA A 91 27.69 15.03 17.81
C ALA A 91 26.65 16.15 17.96
N ALA A 92 27.06 17.34 18.40
CA ALA A 92 26.19 18.50 18.47
C ALA A 92 25.87 19.06 17.07
N ILE A 93 24.68 19.64 16.92
CA ILE A 93 24.26 20.38 15.73
C ILE A 93 24.57 21.86 15.97
N ASP A 94 25.38 22.47 15.10
CA ASP A 94 25.77 23.87 15.24
C ASP A 94 24.68 24.85 14.76
N ASN A 95 24.93 26.16 14.97
CA ASN A 95 24.01 27.22 14.56
C ASN A 95 23.93 27.43 13.02
N SER A 96 24.68 26.65 12.24
CA SER A 96 24.60 26.59 10.76
C SER A 96 23.93 25.29 10.29
N LEU A 97 23.26 24.57 11.20
CA LEU A 97 22.63 23.26 11.00
C LEU A 97 23.61 22.17 10.53
N LYS A 98 24.89 22.24 10.92
CA LYS A 98 25.92 21.26 10.56
C LYS A 98 26.37 20.45 11.77
N TYR A 99 26.88 19.25 11.49
CA TYR A 99 27.53 18.39 12.47
C TYR A 99 28.77 17.70 11.85
N SER A 100 29.71 17.32 12.70
CA SER A 100 30.83 16.47 12.36
C SER A 100 30.96 15.38 13.42
N ILE A 101 30.96 14.11 13.00
CA ILE A 101 30.96 12.96 13.91
C ILE A 101 32.06 11.96 13.54
N ALA A 102 32.91 11.63 14.52
CA ALA A 102 33.98 10.65 14.37
C ALA A 102 33.49 9.26 14.85
N LEU A 103 33.44 8.31 13.91
CA LEU A 103 33.09 6.92 14.13
C LEU A 103 34.37 6.06 14.18
N ASN A 104 34.43 5.15 15.16
CA ASN A 104 35.52 4.19 15.33
C ASN A 104 34.87 2.83 15.68
N VAL A 105 34.50 2.08 14.65
CA VAL A 105 33.48 1.02 14.71
C VAL A 105 34.15 -0.36 14.66
N PRO A 106 33.85 -1.28 15.61
CA PRO A 106 34.37 -2.64 15.58
C PRO A 106 34.01 -3.37 14.28
N ALA A 107 34.93 -4.21 13.77
CA ALA A 107 34.74 -4.98 12.54
C ALA A 107 33.53 -5.96 12.57
N ALA A 108 32.97 -6.24 13.76
CA ALA A 108 31.74 -7.02 13.92
C ALA A 108 30.46 -6.23 13.54
N ASP A 109 30.54 -4.90 13.46
CA ASP A 109 29.44 -3.98 13.16
C ASP A 109 29.71 -3.08 11.93
N SER A 110 30.97 -2.97 11.49
CA SER A 110 31.38 -2.10 10.36
C SER A 110 30.66 -2.36 9.04
N ASN A 111 30.13 -3.57 8.85
CA ASN A 111 29.51 -4.05 7.61
C ASN A 111 27.97 -4.14 7.71
N LYS A 112 27.37 -3.48 8.71
CA LYS A 112 25.91 -3.42 8.92
C LYS A 112 25.37 -2.01 8.60
N PRO A 113 24.20 -1.90 7.95
CA PRO A 113 23.43 -0.66 7.93
C PRO A 113 23.18 -0.13 9.34
N PHE A 114 23.04 1.19 9.47
CA PHE A 114 22.79 1.84 10.76
C PHE A 114 21.83 3.02 10.63
N VAL A 115 21.34 3.51 11.77
CA VAL A 115 20.42 4.64 11.86
C VAL A 115 21.11 5.80 12.55
N ALA A 116 20.99 7.00 11.99
CA ALA A 116 21.21 8.24 12.73
C ALA A 116 19.85 8.90 13.03
N ILE A 117 19.76 9.52 14.21
CA ILE A 117 18.61 10.34 14.62
C ILE A 117 19.14 11.72 14.99
N ALA A 118 18.67 12.75 14.29
CA ALA A 118 18.86 14.14 14.67
C ALA A 118 17.74 14.56 15.63
N THR A 119 18.08 15.28 16.68
CA THR A 119 17.16 15.72 17.75
C THR A 119 17.17 17.24 17.88
N GLY A 120 16.01 17.84 18.14
CA GLY A 120 15.88 19.28 18.33
C GLY A 120 16.59 19.81 19.58
N GLY A 121 16.92 21.11 19.56
CA GLY A 121 17.49 21.81 20.71
C GLY A 121 16.55 21.86 21.93
N PRO A 122 16.97 22.44 23.07
CA PRO A 122 16.19 22.41 24.32
C PRO A 122 14.78 23.02 24.29
N GLY A 123 14.46 23.88 23.31
CA GLY A 123 13.11 24.39 23.06
C GLY A 123 12.28 23.59 22.04
N SER A 124 12.90 22.60 21.40
CA SER A 124 12.41 21.93 20.18
C SER A 124 12.45 20.40 20.31
N ALA A 125 12.36 19.85 21.52
CA ALA A 125 12.45 18.41 21.78
C ALA A 125 11.37 17.54 21.09
N TRP A 126 10.36 18.18 20.48
CA TRP A 126 9.35 17.58 19.60
C TRP A 126 9.88 17.31 18.17
N VAL A 127 11.07 17.79 17.81
CA VAL A 127 11.70 17.49 16.52
C VAL A 127 12.64 16.31 16.65
N GLN A 128 12.37 15.29 15.84
CA GLN A 128 13.29 14.21 15.53
C GLN A 128 13.24 13.90 14.03
N LEU A 129 14.40 13.90 13.39
CA LEU A 129 14.58 13.44 12.02
C LEU A 129 15.49 12.20 12.02
N ALA A 130 15.37 11.35 11.01
CA ALA A 130 16.09 10.09 10.92
C ALA A 130 16.67 9.86 9.51
N ALA A 131 17.71 9.04 9.43
CA ALA A 131 18.25 8.55 8.16
C ALA A 131 18.82 7.13 8.32
N LEU A 132 18.65 6.30 7.28
CA LEU A 132 19.08 4.89 7.24
C LEU A 132 20.30 4.74 6.34
N TYR A 133 21.49 4.71 6.95
CA TYR A 133 22.77 4.68 6.25
C TYR A 133 23.16 3.27 5.81
N PRO A 134 23.93 3.13 4.72
CA PRO A 134 24.68 1.91 4.45
C PRO A 134 25.82 1.77 5.47
N SER A 135 26.50 0.64 5.45
CA SER A 135 27.53 0.30 6.44
C SER A 135 28.73 1.25 6.44
N VAL A 136 29.40 1.37 7.59
CA VAL A 136 30.56 2.25 7.77
C VAL A 136 31.74 1.82 6.89
N ALA A 137 31.84 0.55 6.51
CA ALA A 137 32.75 0.09 5.46
C ALA A 137 32.42 0.71 4.10
N ALA A 138 31.17 0.60 3.64
CA ALA A 138 30.72 1.19 2.37
C ALA A 138 30.79 2.73 2.34
N LEU A 139 30.62 3.39 3.48
CA LEU A 139 30.81 4.84 3.61
C LEU A 139 32.30 5.25 3.64
N ALA A 140 33.17 4.44 4.26
CA ALA A 140 34.62 4.68 4.26
C ALA A 140 35.24 4.47 2.87
N GLU A 141 34.71 3.54 2.06
CA GLU A 141 35.08 3.40 0.64
C GLU A 141 34.76 4.66 -0.18
N LYS A 142 33.66 5.38 0.15
CA LYS A 142 33.28 6.63 -0.51
C LYS A 142 34.20 7.81 -0.14
N ALA A 143 34.59 7.91 1.13
CA ALA A 143 35.55 8.91 1.63
C ALA A 143 37.02 8.61 1.26
N GLY A 144 37.28 7.51 0.57
CA GLY A 144 38.60 7.15 0.07
C GLY A 144 39.70 7.11 1.14
N SER A 145 40.68 8.01 1.01
CA SER A 145 41.97 7.90 1.74
C SER A 145 42.12 8.77 2.98
N ASP A 146 41.39 9.89 3.10
CA ASP A 146 41.43 10.74 4.30
C ASP A 146 40.43 10.31 5.39
N LYS A 147 39.41 9.52 5.00
CA LYS A 147 38.33 9.01 5.84
C LYS A 147 37.42 10.12 6.39
N VAL A 148 37.23 11.20 5.64
CA VAL A 148 36.31 12.29 5.97
C VAL A 148 35.23 12.37 4.89
N LEU A 149 34.04 11.82 5.16
CA LEU A 149 32.94 11.81 4.20
C LEU A 149 32.14 13.12 4.25
N ASN A 150 31.93 13.73 3.09
CA ASN A 150 31.22 14.99 2.89
C ASN A 150 30.04 14.82 1.91
N ALA A 151 29.16 15.83 1.85
CA ALA A 151 27.95 15.78 1.01
C ALA A 151 28.25 15.71 -0.50
N ASP A 152 29.41 16.21 -0.95
CA ASP A 152 29.83 16.13 -2.36
C ASP A 152 30.23 14.70 -2.79
N GLU A 153 30.56 13.83 -1.83
CA GLU A 153 30.94 12.42 -2.04
C GLU A 153 29.78 11.46 -1.80
N TYR A 154 28.87 11.84 -0.90
CA TYR A 154 27.62 11.14 -0.62
C TYR A 154 26.56 12.12 -0.12
N SER A 155 25.68 12.59 -1.00
CA SER A 155 24.64 13.59 -0.67
C SER A 155 23.73 13.17 0.50
N ALA A 156 23.50 11.87 0.66
CA ALA A 156 22.79 11.26 1.77
C ALA A 156 23.62 11.15 3.08
N VAL A 157 24.68 11.96 3.26
CA VAL A 157 25.16 12.28 4.61
C VAL A 157 24.15 13.13 5.39
N ASN A 158 23.34 13.95 4.72
CA ASN A 158 22.41 14.88 5.36
C ASN A 158 21.16 14.18 5.91
N ILE A 159 20.56 14.75 6.97
CA ILE A 159 19.34 14.22 7.62
C ILE A 159 18.21 15.24 7.46
N ASN A 160 17.16 14.88 6.73
CA ASN A 160 16.06 15.79 6.40
C ASN A 160 14.69 15.10 6.47
N ALA A 161 13.62 15.82 6.10
CA ALA A 161 12.26 15.30 6.11
C ALA A 161 12.09 14.06 5.20
N LEU A 162 12.75 14.03 4.04
CA LEU A 162 12.68 12.90 3.10
C LEU A 162 13.37 11.65 3.64
N THR A 163 14.60 11.76 4.18
CA THR A 163 15.28 10.60 4.79
C THR A 163 14.49 10.04 5.97
N THR A 164 13.76 10.91 6.68
CA THR A 164 12.91 10.53 7.82
C THR A 164 11.67 9.76 7.36
N ALA A 165 11.02 10.21 6.28
CA ALA A 165 9.91 9.51 5.67
C ALA A 165 10.31 8.17 5.04
N GLU A 166 11.43 8.11 4.32
CA GLU A 166 11.97 6.84 3.80
C GLU A 166 12.27 5.85 4.94
N TYR A 167 12.90 6.31 6.02
CA TYR A 167 13.15 5.49 7.21
C TYR A 167 11.85 4.98 7.85
N ALA A 168 10.86 5.86 8.05
CA ALA A 168 9.59 5.50 8.66
C ALA A 168 8.81 4.48 7.83
N GLU A 169 8.68 4.71 6.51
CA GLU A 169 8.02 3.77 5.60
C GLU A 169 8.70 2.38 5.59
N ILE A 170 10.03 2.33 5.65
CA ILE A 170 10.80 1.09 5.74
C ILE A 170 10.49 0.33 7.05
N LYS A 171 10.35 1.03 8.18
CA LYS A 171 9.95 0.44 9.46
C LYS A 171 8.49 -0.01 9.45
N ASN A 172 7.59 0.84 8.97
CA ASN A 172 6.15 0.59 8.91
C ASN A 172 5.81 -0.64 8.04
N LYS A 173 6.49 -0.79 6.90
CA LYS A 173 6.34 -1.95 6.00
C LYS A 173 7.15 -3.18 6.44
N GLN A 174 7.99 -3.02 7.45
CA GLN A 174 8.88 -4.05 8.00
C GLN A 174 9.79 -4.67 6.93
N PHE A 175 10.41 -3.84 6.09
CA PHE A 175 11.38 -4.34 5.12
C PHE A 175 12.69 -4.78 5.82
N PRO A 176 13.37 -5.83 5.32
CA PRO A 176 14.69 -6.21 5.82
C PRO A 176 15.72 -5.09 5.65
N THR A 177 16.58 -4.91 6.66
CA THR A 177 17.65 -3.88 6.66
C THR A 177 18.91 -4.37 7.40
N ALA A 178 19.18 -5.68 7.45
CA ALA A 178 20.32 -6.23 8.19
C ALA A 178 21.63 -6.21 7.38
N THR A 179 21.55 -6.04 6.06
CA THR A 179 22.69 -5.89 5.15
C THR A 179 22.50 -4.70 4.20
N ASP A 180 23.58 -4.19 3.61
CA ASP A 180 23.49 -3.07 2.65
C ASP A 180 22.65 -3.41 1.41
N ALA A 181 22.67 -4.68 0.98
CA ALA A 181 21.84 -5.17 -0.12
C ALA A 181 20.34 -5.15 0.23
N GLU A 182 19.99 -5.55 1.46
CA GLU A 182 18.62 -5.45 1.98
C GLU A 182 18.20 -3.99 2.14
N ARG A 183 19.06 -3.13 2.72
CA ARG A 183 18.81 -1.68 2.86
C ARG A 183 18.53 -1.03 1.50
N LYS A 184 19.36 -1.32 0.49
CA LYS A 184 19.19 -0.80 -0.88
C LYS A 184 17.88 -1.30 -1.50
N ALA A 185 17.56 -2.58 -1.32
CA ALA A 185 16.29 -3.15 -1.78
C ALA A 185 15.08 -2.50 -1.08
N ALA A 186 15.13 -2.30 0.24
CA ALA A 186 14.07 -1.68 1.02
C ALA A 186 13.76 -0.24 0.56
N ILE A 187 14.79 0.58 0.31
CA ILE A 187 14.64 1.92 -0.27
C ILE A 187 14.03 1.84 -1.68
N TYR A 188 14.48 0.88 -2.50
CA TYR A 188 13.89 0.68 -3.83
C TYR A 188 12.42 0.22 -3.80
N SER A 189 12.03 -0.58 -2.80
CA SER A 189 10.65 -1.02 -2.58
C SER A 189 9.68 0.12 -2.27
N LEU A 190 10.18 1.28 -1.81
CA LEU A 190 9.37 2.48 -1.61
C LEU A 190 8.88 3.07 -2.94
N HIS A 191 7.77 3.80 -2.86
CA HIS A 191 7.32 4.70 -3.90
C HIS A 191 7.64 6.14 -3.45
N PRO A 192 8.59 6.86 -4.08
CA PRO A 192 9.17 8.06 -3.47
C PRO A 192 8.18 9.22 -3.33
N ILE A 193 7.11 9.28 -4.14
CA ILE A 193 6.04 10.28 -3.96
C ILE A 193 5.45 10.21 -2.54
N ARG A 194 5.17 9.00 -2.02
CA ARG A 194 4.61 8.82 -0.66
C ARG A 194 5.58 9.30 0.43
N ALA A 195 6.89 9.09 0.21
CA ALA A 195 7.92 9.60 1.11
C ALA A 195 8.05 11.14 1.01
N LEU A 196 7.88 11.73 -0.17
CA LEU A 196 7.89 13.18 -0.38
C LEU A 196 6.65 13.88 0.18
N GLU A 197 5.47 13.27 0.07
CA GLU A 197 4.23 13.77 0.69
C GLU A 197 4.31 13.70 2.22
N GLN A 198 4.89 12.63 2.77
CA GLN A 198 5.20 12.52 4.20
C GLN A 198 6.28 13.52 4.64
N ALA A 199 7.31 13.75 3.82
CA ALA A 199 8.31 14.79 4.05
C ALA A 199 7.69 16.19 4.04
N ALA A 200 6.77 16.48 3.13
CA ALA A 200 6.03 17.73 3.04
C ALA A 200 5.17 17.97 4.29
N MET A 201 4.54 16.93 4.85
CA MET A 201 3.87 17.02 6.16
C MET A 201 4.85 17.37 7.29
N ILE A 202 6.08 16.84 7.27
CA ILE A 202 7.11 17.20 8.27
C ILE A 202 7.64 18.63 8.06
N SER A 203 7.98 19.04 6.84
CA SER A 203 8.41 20.42 6.56
C SER A 203 7.32 21.43 6.93
N ARG A 204 6.04 21.10 6.71
CA ARG A 204 4.92 21.89 7.23
C ARG A 204 4.93 22.01 8.75
N LEU A 205 5.08 20.90 9.49
CA LEU A 205 5.16 20.90 10.96
C LEU A 205 6.39 21.64 11.50
N LEU A 206 7.50 21.66 10.75
CA LEU A 206 8.70 22.43 11.13
C LEU A 206 8.55 23.93 10.90
N ASN A 207 7.73 24.35 9.92
CA ASN A 207 7.53 25.74 9.53
C ASN A 207 6.31 26.40 10.22
N ASP A 208 5.26 25.64 10.54
CA ASP A 208 4.06 26.14 11.25
C ASP A 208 4.25 26.06 12.77
N ILE A 209 4.88 27.11 13.32
CA ILE A 209 5.21 27.28 14.75
C ILE A 209 3.96 27.30 15.68
N HIS A 210 2.75 27.10 15.14
CA HIS A 210 1.47 27.11 15.85
C HIS A 210 0.62 25.85 15.65
N GLN A 211 1.14 24.79 15.01
CA GLN A 211 0.55 23.45 15.12
C GLN A 211 1.31 22.60 16.12
N ASP A 212 0.69 22.34 17.28
CA ASP A 212 1.11 21.25 18.16
C ASP A 212 1.11 19.92 17.38
N LEU A 213 2.09 19.04 17.67
CA LEU A 213 2.03 17.66 17.17
C LEU A 213 0.72 16.99 17.62
N PRO A 214 0.14 16.08 16.82
CA PRO A 214 -1.04 15.32 17.21
C PRO A 214 -0.80 14.64 18.57
N ALA A 215 -1.74 14.78 19.51
CA ALA A 215 -1.53 14.41 20.93
C ALA A 215 -1.18 12.93 21.20
N GLN A 216 -1.25 12.07 20.18
CA GLN A 216 -0.82 10.68 20.19
C GLN A 216 0.69 10.49 19.98
N THR A 217 1.43 11.53 19.58
CA THR A 217 2.86 11.48 19.20
C THR A 217 3.67 12.50 20.02
N LYS A 218 4.95 12.25 20.26
CA LYS A 218 5.84 13.20 20.96
C LYS A 218 6.81 13.88 20.03
N THR A 219 7.16 13.24 18.92
CA THR A 219 8.11 13.78 17.94
C THR A 219 7.61 13.66 16.49
N THR A 220 8.22 14.44 15.59
CA THR A 220 8.03 14.31 14.14
C THR A 220 8.35 12.89 13.62
N LEU A 221 9.26 12.17 14.27
CA LEU A 221 9.57 10.78 13.96
C LEU A 221 8.49 9.82 14.49
N ASP A 222 8.00 10.01 15.73
CA ASP A 222 6.87 9.24 16.28
C ASP A 222 5.62 9.36 15.39
N TYR A 223 5.40 10.54 14.80
CA TYR A 223 4.29 10.79 13.88
C TYR A 223 4.35 9.92 12.62
N LEU A 224 5.49 9.87 11.94
CA LEU A 224 5.63 9.04 10.74
C LEU A 224 5.71 7.53 11.06
N LEU A 225 6.23 7.15 12.23
CA LEU A 225 6.21 5.75 12.70
C LEU A 225 4.80 5.31 13.13
N ASN A 226 3.88 6.23 13.41
CA ASN A 226 2.45 5.94 13.52
C ASN A 226 1.81 5.94 12.12
N ALA A 227 2.12 4.90 11.33
CA ALA A 227 1.69 4.76 9.94
C ALA A 227 0.21 5.07 9.70
N ASN A 228 -0.66 4.62 10.60
CA ASN A 228 -2.11 4.79 10.52
C ASN A 228 -2.54 6.27 10.71
N LEU A 229 -1.88 7.00 11.62
CA LEU A 229 -2.11 8.42 11.83
C LEU A 229 -1.57 9.26 10.66
N ALA A 230 -0.34 8.97 10.22
CA ALA A 230 0.29 9.68 9.10
C ALA A 230 -0.50 9.49 7.79
N GLU A 231 -0.98 8.26 7.51
CA GLU A 231 -1.86 7.99 6.37
C GLU A 231 -3.18 8.75 6.49
N THR A 232 -3.83 8.69 7.67
CA THR A 232 -5.09 9.42 7.92
C THR A 232 -4.94 10.90 7.61
N HIS A 233 -3.84 11.53 8.05
CA HIS A 233 -3.59 12.94 7.80
C HIS A 233 -3.27 13.24 6.33
N LEU A 234 -2.48 12.39 5.67
CA LEU A 234 -2.15 12.53 4.24
C LEU A 234 -3.40 12.44 3.35
N GLU A 235 -4.22 11.41 3.54
CA GLU A 235 -5.41 11.22 2.72
C GLU A 235 -6.50 12.26 3.04
N VAL A 236 -6.60 12.75 4.29
CA VAL A 236 -7.45 13.92 4.62
C VAL A 236 -6.97 15.19 3.92
N LEU A 237 -5.65 15.44 3.83
CA LEU A 237 -5.11 16.59 3.10
C LEU A 237 -5.41 16.49 1.60
N ARG A 238 -5.10 15.35 0.97
CA ARG A 238 -5.44 15.06 -0.44
C ARG A 238 -6.93 15.23 -0.75
N ALA A 239 -7.80 14.81 0.18
CA ALA A 239 -9.25 14.95 0.07
C ALA A 239 -9.76 16.39 0.27
N SER A 240 -9.08 17.19 1.08
CA SER A 240 -9.57 18.53 1.50
C SER A 240 -9.02 19.67 0.62
N SER A 241 -7.78 19.56 0.12
CA SER A 241 -7.24 20.42 -0.94
C SER A 241 -5.91 19.86 -1.46
N LYS A 242 -5.87 19.42 -2.73
CA LYS A 242 -4.62 19.00 -3.39
C LYS A 242 -3.56 20.10 -3.42
N LEU A 243 -3.99 21.36 -3.63
CA LEU A 243 -3.12 22.54 -3.67
C LEU A 243 -2.37 22.73 -2.34
N ALA A 244 -2.99 22.41 -1.20
CA ALA A 244 -2.35 22.56 0.11
C ALA A 244 -1.25 21.52 0.40
N LEU A 245 -1.02 20.56 -0.50
CA LEU A 245 0.05 19.56 -0.42
C LEU A 245 1.14 19.79 -1.48
N SER A 246 0.79 20.28 -2.68
CA SER A 246 1.77 20.61 -3.73
C SER A 246 2.82 21.60 -3.24
N ASP A 247 2.40 22.69 -2.57
CA ASP A 247 3.27 23.79 -2.19
C ASP A 247 4.40 23.33 -1.24
N TYR A 248 4.09 22.46 -0.28
CA TYR A 248 5.09 21.88 0.62
C TYR A 248 5.92 20.76 -0.04
N VAL A 249 5.35 20.07 -1.03
CA VAL A 249 6.09 19.10 -1.86
C VAL A 249 7.07 19.83 -2.78
N GLU A 250 6.77 21.04 -3.26
CA GLU A 250 7.70 21.92 -3.98
C GLU A 250 8.77 22.49 -3.03
N GLN A 251 8.40 22.96 -1.83
CA GLN A 251 9.39 23.39 -0.83
C GLN A 251 10.40 22.28 -0.48
N VAL A 252 9.93 21.03 -0.30
CA VAL A 252 10.80 19.87 -0.09
C VAL A 252 11.70 19.58 -1.30
N GLN A 253 11.31 19.95 -2.52
CA GLN A 253 12.17 19.84 -3.71
C GLN A 253 13.24 20.94 -3.75
N GLU A 254 12.94 22.16 -3.31
CA GLU A 254 13.93 23.26 -3.23
C GLU A 254 15.01 23.00 -2.15
N ASP A 255 14.66 22.30 -1.07
CA ASP A 255 15.58 21.87 -0.01
C ASP A 255 16.52 20.70 -0.43
N LEU A 256 16.28 20.05 -1.59
CA LEU A 256 17.10 18.95 -2.08
C LEU A 256 18.28 19.45 -2.92
N PRO A 257 19.45 18.77 -2.87
CA PRO A 257 20.59 19.17 -3.67
C PRO A 257 20.27 19.03 -5.17
N PRO A 258 20.65 20.02 -6.02
CA PRO A 258 20.39 19.96 -7.45
C PRO A 258 21.08 18.73 -8.07
N PRO A 259 20.53 18.14 -9.14
CA PRO A 259 21.11 16.96 -9.77
C PRO A 259 22.44 17.37 -10.41
N ASN A 260 23.49 16.55 -10.29
CA ASN A 260 24.83 16.94 -10.74
C ASN A 260 24.82 17.28 -12.24
N PRO A 261 25.02 18.55 -12.66
CA PRO A 261 24.85 18.95 -14.06
C PRO A 261 26.01 18.52 -14.97
N SER A 262 27.04 17.86 -14.41
CA SER A 262 28.39 17.79 -14.99
C SER A 262 28.55 16.68 -16.06
N GLY A 263 27.74 16.73 -17.12
CA GLY A 263 27.95 15.95 -18.35
C GLY A 263 27.23 14.60 -18.43
N THR A 264 26.13 14.42 -17.70
CA THR A 264 25.37 13.17 -17.61
C THR A 264 24.87 12.68 -18.98
N LYS A 265 25.48 11.60 -19.49
CA LYS A 265 24.91 10.86 -20.63
C LYS A 265 23.69 10.09 -20.16
N ILE A 266 22.51 10.61 -20.47
CA ILE A 266 21.22 9.94 -20.26
C ILE A 266 21.04 8.73 -21.21
N VAL A 267 22.02 8.47 -22.08
CA VAL A 267 22.13 7.25 -22.91
C VAL A 267 22.09 5.99 -22.05
N GLY A 268 21.22 5.04 -22.40
CA GLY A 268 21.03 3.79 -21.66
C GLY A 268 19.56 3.38 -21.58
N ASN A 269 19.23 2.45 -20.69
CA ASN A 269 17.85 2.07 -20.39
C ASN A 269 17.49 2.57 -18.99
N TYR A 270 16.37 3.27 -18.87
CA TYR A 270 15.88 3.88 -17.64
C TYR A 270 14.43 3.49 -17.40
N PHE A 271 14.09 3.11 -16.18
CA PHE A 271 12.72 2.86 -15.75
C PHE A 271 12.18 4.12 -15.06
N LEU A 272 11.13 4.70 -15.61
CA LEU A 272 10.39 5.82 -15.05
C LEU A 272 9.11 5.31 -14.38
N GLU A 273 8.87 5.75 -13.15
CA GLU A 273 7.64 5.45 -12.40
C GLU A 273 7.11 6.72 -11.73
N ALA A 274 5.91 7.12 -12.17
CA ALA A 274 5.03 8.07 -11.50
C ALA A 274 3.83 7.31 -10.88
N LEU A 275 2.95 7.99 -10.15
CA LEU A 275 1.93 7.37 -9.29
C LEU A 275 1.02 6.34 -10.01
N TYR A 276 0.72 6.58 -11.28
CA TYR A 276 -0.14 5.72 -12.11
C TYR A 276 0.52 5.28 -13.43
N SER A 277 1.73 5.74 -13.70
CA SER A 277 2.33 5.71 -15.04
C SER A 277 3.75 5.15 -14.98
N GLN A 278 4.01 4.09 -15.76
CA GLN A 278 5.26 3.32 -15.72
C GLN A 278 5.81 3.13 -17.13
N TYR A 279 7.08 3.46 -17.34
CA TYR A 279 7.71 3.44 -18.66
C TYR A 279 9.13 2.88 -18.59
N LEU A 280 9.50 2.03 -19.53
CA LEU A 280 10.89 1.74 -19.83
C LEU A 280 11.32 2.58 -21.03
N LEU A 281 12.29 3.47 -20.81
CA LEU A 281 12.84 4.41 -21.76
C LEU A 281 14.24 3.96 -22.18
N THR A 282 14.44 3.72 -23.47
CA THR A 282 15.77 3.54 -24.06
C THR A 282 16.19 4.85 -24.72
N PHE A 283 17.30 5.43 -24.27
CA PHE A 283 17.92 6.62 -24.86
C PHE A 283 19.19 6.21 -25.62
N ASN A 284 19.25 6.52 -26.92
CA ASN A 284 20.39 6.21 -27.78
C ASN A 284 21.36 7.40 -27.90
N ALA A 285 22.64 7.11 -28.18
CA ALA A 285 23.70 8.13 -28.27
C ALA A 285 23.60 9.08 -29.48
N ASP A 286 22.69 8.82 -30.41
CA ASP A 286 22.39 9.63 -31.59
C ASP A 286 21.25 10.66 -31.37
N GLY A 287 20.70 10.72 -30.15
CA GLY A 287 19.54 11.57 -29.82
C GLY A 287 18.19 10.93 -30.12
N THR A 288 18.14 9.65 -30.52
CA THR A 288 16.89 8.88 -30.64
C THR A 288 16.58 8.06 -29.38
N GLY A 289 15.39 7.47 -29.31
CA GLY A 289 15.02 6.56 -28.24
C GLY A 289 13.73 5.77 -28.51
N LYS A 290 13.41 4.83 -27.63
CA LYS A 290 12.18 4.01 -27.63
C LYS A 290 11.51 4.07 -26.26
N ILE A 291 10.18 4.10 -26.25
CA ILE A 291 9.33 3.91 -25.06
C ILE A 291 8.66 2.53 -25.08
N VAL A 292 8.42 1.97 -23.89
CA VAL A 292 7.68 0.72 -23.64
C VAL A 292 6.83 0.92 -22.39
N THR A 293 5.53 0.72 -22.47
CA THR A 293 4.58 0.98 -21.37
C THR A 293 3.24 0.27 -21.56
N ALA A 294 2.54 -0.01 -20.46
CA ALA A 294 1.15 -0.46 -20.46
C ALA A 294 0.12 0.67 -20.66
N ASN A 295 0.44 1.92 -20.31
CA ASN A 295 -0.49 3.05 -20.41
C ASN A 295 0.22 4.42 -20.50
N MET A 296 -0.37 5.40 -21.19
CA MET A 296 0.07 6.79 -21.20
C MET A 296 -0.86 7.69 -20.38
N GLY A 297 -0.58 7.79 -19.08
CA GLY A 297 -1.22 8.75 -18.16
C GLY A 297 -2.29 8.16 -17.24
N SER A 298 -2.53 8.85 -16.14
CA SER A 298 -3.43 8.44 -15.04
C SER A 298 -4.93 8.53 -15.36
N ILE A 299 -5.30 9.27 -16.39
CA ILE A 299 -6.65 9.83 -16.56
C ILE A 299 -7.64 8.81 -17.15
N PHE A 300 -7.17 7.70 -17.73
CA PHE A 300 -7.96 6.82 -18.60
C PHE A 300 -8.35 5.47 -17.97
N ASP A 301 -8.85 5.49 -16.72
CA ASP A 301 -9.30 4.31 -15.97
C ASP A 301 -10.49 3.55 -16.63
N SER A 302 -11.13 4.16 -17.63
CA SER A 302 -12.32 3.67 -18.34
C SER A 302 -12.09 3.25 -19.80
N PHE A 303 -10.87 3.38 -20.35
CA PHE A 303 -10.58 3.06 -21.75
C PHE A 303 -9.45 2.04 -21.88
N THR A 304 -9.59 1.09 -22.82
CA THR A 304 -8.53 0.13 -23.15
C THR A 304 -7.38 0.85 -23.86
N ALA A 305 -6.39 1.30 -23.08
CA ALA A 305 -5.22 2.01 -23.59
C ALA A 305 -4.50 1.21 -24.68
N THR A 306 -4.57 1.69 -25.93
CA THR A 306 -3.83 1.12 -27.05
C THR A 306 -2.32 1.30 -26.84
N LYS A 307 -1.56 0.23 -27.12
CA LYS A 307 -0.11 0.15 -26.91
C LYS A 307 0.66 1.29 -27.60
N VAL A 308 1.79 1.67 -27.00
CA VAL A 308 2.68 2.71 -27.53
C VAL A 308 4.13 2.23 -27.57
N ALA A 309 4.56 1.68 -28.70
CA ALA A 309 5.94 1.84 -29.15
C ALA A 309 6.00 2.85 -30.30
N THR A 310 6.15 4.13 -29.96
CA THR A 310 6.71 5.12 -30.89
C THR A 310 8.21 5.28 -30.61
N GLY A 311 8.98 5.54 -31.66
CA GLY A 311 10.30 6.16 -31.48
C GLY A 311 10.15 7.59 -30.98
N PHE A 312 11.13 8.10 -30.25
CA PHE A 312 11.25 9.52 -29.93
C PHE A 312 12.63 10.06 -30.31
N THR A 313 12.71 11.37 -30.47
CA THR A 313 13.96 12.13 -30.38
C THR A 313 14.02 12.82 -29.02
N TRP A 314 15.21 13.03 -28.47
CA TRP A 314 15.37 13.67 -27.17
C TRP A 314 16.46 14.75 -27.17
N THR A 315 16.27 15.73 -26.28
CA THR A 315 17.19 16.84 -26.06
C THR A 315 17.30 17.13 -24.57
N VAL A 316 18.44 17.67 -24.13
CA VAL A 316 18.65 18.11 -22.74
C VAL A 316 18.95 19.61 -22.73
N LYS A 317 18.31 20.34 -21.81
CA LYS A 317 18.53 21.77 -21.60
C LYS A 317 18.50 22.07 -20.10
N GLY A 318 19.68 22.27 -19.49
CA GLY A 318 19.78 22.30 -18.04
C GLY A 318 19.39 20.94 -17.45
N ALA A 319 18.52 20.95 -16.45
CA ALA A 319 17.98 19.73 -15.83
C ALA A 319 16.80 19.10 -16.60
N THR A 320 16.25 19.77 -17.63
CA THR A 320 15.11 19.26 -18.41
C THR A 320 15.55 18.32 -19.53
N VAL A 321 14.99 17.12 -19.57
CA VAL A 321 15.04 16.19 -20.70
C VAL A 321 13.72 16.28 -21.48
N LYS A 322 13.72 16.79 -22.71
CA LYS A 322 12.53 16.81 -23.58
C LYS A 322 12.58 15.65 -24.57
N LEU A 323 11.60 14.76 -24.49
CA LEU A 323 11.31 13.69 -25.45
C LEU A 323 10.22 14.19 -26.42
N THR A 324 10.42 14.02 -27.72
CA THR A 324 9.45 14.40 -28.77
C THR A 324 9.17 13.18 -29.64
N PHE A 325 7.91 12.78 -29.77
CA PHE A 325 7.53 11.53 -30.44
C PHE A 325 7.65 11.65 -31.96
N ASN A 326 8.25 10.64 -32.60
CA ASN A 326 8.49 10.63 -34.05
C ASN A 326 7.21 10.41 -34.85
N THR A 327 6.29 9.60 -34.31
CA THR A 327 4.92 9.46 -34.78
C THR A 327 4.00 9.96 -33.66
N PRO A 328 3.07 10.90 -33.90
CA PRO A 328 2.14 11.35 -32.88
C PRO A 328 1.23 10.19 -32.43
N VAL A 329 1.12 10.00 -31.12
CA VAL A 329 0.21 9.00 -30.53
C VAL A 329 -1.17 9.64 -30.43
N LYS A 330 -2.21 8.98 -30.98
CA LYS A 330 -3.59 9.49 -31.03
C LYS A 330 -4.59 8.58 -30.31
N TYR A 331 -5.53 9.19 -29.60
CA TYR A 331 -6.65 8.51 -28.95
C TYR A 331 -7.94 9.31 -29.13
N GLY A 332 -9.03 8.64 -29.52
CA GLY A 332 -10.36 9.26 -29.55
C GLY A 332 -10.93 9.38 -28.13
N VAL A 333 -11.16 10.58 -27.61
CA VAL A 333 -11.74 10.85 -26.27
C VAL A 333 -13.09 11.57 -26.36
N SER A 334 -13.85 11.61 -25.26
CA SER A 334 -15.13 12.37 -25.15
C SER A 334 -14.99 13.69 -24.40
N SER A 335 -13.93 13.84 -23.60
CA SER A 335 -13.53 15.06 -22.91
C SER A 335 -12.07 14.95 -22.48
N LEU A 336 -11.49 16.04 -22.01
CA LEU A 336 -10.16 16.11 -21.41
C LEU A 336 -10.21 16.95 -20.13
N ASP A 337 -9.54 16.52 -19.08
CA ASP A 337 -9.20 17.37 -17.93
C ASP A 337 -7.71 17.70 -18.02
N ASP A 338 -7.32 18.97 -17.86
CA ASP A 338 -5.90 19.38 -17.89
C ASP A 338 -5.20 19.28 -16.53
N ALA A 339 -3.89 19.55 -16.49
CA ALA A 339 -3.10 19.51 -15.26
C ALA A 339 -3.56 20.51 -14.17
N SER A 340 -4.36 21.52 -14.52
CA SER A 340 -4.98 22.47 -13.60
C SER A 340 -6.40 22.07 -13.16
N GLY A 341 -6.96 20.99 -13.70
CA GLY A 341 -8.34 20.55 -13.46
C GLY A 341 -9.40 21.32 -14.26
N ASN A 342 -9.01 21.97 -15.37
CA ASN A 342 -9.98 22.55 -16.31
C ASN A 342 -10.55 21.44 -17.21
N TRP A 343 -11.88 21.37 -17.28
CA TRP A 343 -12.60 20.38 -18.09
C TRP A 343 -12.92 20.91 -19.50
N TYR A 344 -12.59 20.13 -20.52
CA TYR A 344 -12.78 20.42 -21.94
C TYR A 344 -13.64 19.32 -22.60
N PRO A 345 -14.93 19.57 -22.89
CA PRO A 345 -15.77 18.62 -23.60
C PRO A 345 -15.43 18.55 -25.10
N CYS A 346 -15.75 17.41 -25.73
CA CYS A 346 -15.74 17.28 -27.18
C CYS A 346 -17.02 17.76 -27.85
N ASP A 347 -18.14 17.83 -27.12
CA ASP A 347 -19.47 18.23 -27.62
C ASP A 347 -19.91 19.62 -27.13
N ASP A 348 -20.75 20.30 -27.93
CA ASP A 348 -21.32 21.60 -27.58
C ASP A 348 -22.59 21.49 -26.69
N ASN A 349 -22.67 20.47 -25.81
CA ASN A 349 -23.90 20.07 -25.09
C ASN A 349 -25.11 19.78 -26.01
N SER A 350 -24.84 19.37 -27.26
CA SER A 350 -25.85 19.14 -28.30
C SER A 350 -26.38 17.69 -28.23
N THR A 351 -27.63 17.53 -27.81
CA THR A 351 -28.21 16.26 -27.30
C THR A 351 -28.51 15.17 -28.34
N SER A 352 -27.67 14.96 -29.37
CA SER A 352 -27.94 13.95 -30.42
C SER A 352 -26.73 13.23 -31.03
N VAL A 353 -25.48 13.60 -30.72
CA VAL A 353 -24.29 12.83 -31.12
C VAL A 353 -23.24 12.92 -30.01
N THR A 354 -22.62 11.80 -29.64
CA THR A 354 -21.36 11.83 -28.89
C THR A 354 -20.23 12.22 -29.84
N GLU A 355 -19.97 13.52 -29.99
CA GLU A 355 -18.77 14.00 -30.69
C GLU A 355 -17.52 13.50 -29.94
N ARG A 356 -16.45 13.22 -30.68
CA ARG A 356 -15.17 12.76 -30.13
C ARG A 356 -14.04 13.67 -30.57
N CYS A 357 -12.97 13.67 -29.78
CA CYS A 357 -11.73 14.39 -30.08
C CYS A 357 -10.57 13.43 -30.32
N ASP A 358 -9.77 13.71 -31.35
CA ASP A 358 -8.38 13.27 -31.45
C ASP A 358 -7.56 13.96 -30.35
N LEU A 359 -7.20 13.23 -29.30
CA LEU A 359 -6.16 13.60 -28.33
C LEU A 359 -4.81 13.12 -28.86
N GLN A 360 -3.91 14.06 -29.14
CA GLN A 360 -2.58 13.82 -29.72
C GLN A 360 -1.46 14.14 -28.73
N PHE A 361 -0.63 13.16 -28.40
CA PHE A 361 0.55 13.36 -27.54
C PHE A 361 1.70 14.01 -28.33
N LYS A 362 2.16 15.19 -27.87
CA LYS A 362 3.18 16.02 -28.55
C LYS A 362 4.59 15.79 -28.02
N SER A 363 4.79 15.87 -26.70
CA SER A 363 6.10 15.67 -26.06
C SER A 363 5.99 15.37 -24.57
N VAL A 364 7.02 14.72 -24.00
CA VAL A 364 7.17 14.52 -22.56
C VAL A 364 8.42 15.26 -22.09
N HIS A 365 8.32 16.01 -21.00
CA HIS A 365 9.47 16.68 -20.36
C HIS A 365 9.73 16.00 -19.02
N LEU A 366 11.00 15.76 -18.71
CA LEU A 366 11.46 15.26 -17.42
C LEU A 366 12.36 16.33 -16.81
N ASP A 367 11.83 17.13 -15.89
CA ASP A 367 12.62 18.13 -15.15
C ASP A 367 13.27 17.44 -13.95
N LEU A 368 14.57 17.17 -14.01
CA LEU A 368 15.30 16.50 -12.93
C LEU A 368 15.46 17.41 -11.70
N ILE A 369 15.13 16.90 -10.51
CA ILE A 369 15.11 17.65 -9.24
C ILE A 369 16.35 17.34 -8.38
N THR A 370 16.68 16.06 -8.21
CA THR A 370 17.83 15.61 -7.40
C THR A 370 18.26 14.21 -7.87
N GLU A 371 19.52 13.86 -7.61
CA GLU A 371 20.02 12.48 -7.69
C GLU A 371 20.05 11.84 -6.29
N THR A 372 19.54 10.62 -6.16
CA THR A 372 19.69 9.77 -4.96
C THR A 372 20.61 8.59 -5.28
N GLU A 373 21.00 7.81 -4.27
CA GLU A 373 21.81 6.59 -4.45
C GLU A 373 21.21 5.56 -5.44
N ASN A 374 19.89 5.63 -5.69
CA ASN A 374 19.16 4.64 -6.48
C ASN A 374 18.51 5.21 -7.75
N TYR A 375 17.98 6.44 -7.68
CA TYR A 375 17.11 7.04 -8.69
C TYR A 375 17.27 8.56 -8.75
N TYR A 376 17.01 9.16 -9.91
CA TYR A 376 16.69 10.59 -10.00
C TYR A 376 15.24 10.82 -9.58
N LEU A 377 14.98 11.88 -8.82
CA LEU A 377 13.64 12.44 -8.68
C LEU A 377 13.43 13.44 -9.81
N ALA A 378 12.25 13.44 -10.45
CA ALA A 378 11.93 14.35 -11.54
C ALA A 378 10.44 14.74 -11.55
N ASN A 379 10.12 15.90 -12.12
CA ASN A 379 8.76 16.21 -12.57
C ASN A 379 8.57 15.65 -13.98
N LEU A 380 7.65 14.70 -14.13
CA LEU A 380 7.11 14.21 -15.39
C LEU A 380 6.00 15.17 -15.85
N LYS A 381 6.17 15.77 -17.03
CA LYS A 381 5.18 16.65 -17.66
C LYS A 381 4.82 16.15 -19.05
N ILE A 382 3.54 15.96 -19.33
CA ILE A 382 3.05 15.43 -20.61
C ILE A 382 2.29 16.52 -21.36
N PHE A 383 2.74 16.83 -22.58
CA PHE A 383 2.14 17.85 -23.43
C PHE A 383 1.33 17.23 -24.56
N VAL A 384 0.11 17.72 -24.75
CA VAL A 384 -0.88 17.20 -25.70
C VAL A 384 -1.58 18.31 -26.48
N GLU A 385 -2.27 17.90 -27.54
CA GLU A 385 -3.12 18.70 -28.40
C GLU A 385 -4.44 17.97 -28.59
N LEU A 386 -5.57 18.66 -28.39
CA LEU A 386 -6.92 18.11 -28.50
C LEU A 386 -7.62 18.76 -29.68
N THR A 387 -8.05 17.95 -30.65
CA THR A 387 -8.75 18.40 -31.87
C THR A 387 -10.04 17.61 -32.08
N ARG A 388 -11.14 18.21 -32.55
CA ARG A 388 -12.36 17.44 -32.87
C ARG A 388 -12.14 16.51 -34.06
N GLU A 389 -12.62 15.28 -33.98
CA GLU A 389 -12.55 14.30 -35.09
C GLU A 389 -13.33 14.76 -36.33
N ASN A 390 -14.39 15.58 -36.16
CA ASN A 390 -15.32 15.96 -37.24
C ASN A 390 -14.81 17.08 -38.17
N ASN A 391 -13.98 18.00 -37.65
CA ASN A 391 -13.56 19.21 -38.37
C ASN A 391 -12.09 19.61 -38.14
N GLY A 392 -11.35 18.92 -37.28
CA GLY A 392 -9.95 19.21 -36.96
C GLY A 392 -9.72 20.47 -36.11
N GLN A 393 -10.77 21.08 -35.56
CA GLN A 393 -10.66 22.26 -34.72
C GLN A 393 -9.93 21.94 -33.41
N GLN A 394 -8.84 22.67 -33.16
CA GLN A 394 -8.12 22.66 -31.90
C GLN A 394 -9.00 23.23 -30.77
N ILE A 395 -9.22 22.42 -29.73
CA ILE A 395 -9.91 22.79 -28.49
C ILE A 395 -8.88 23.20 -27.44
N TYR A 396 -7.77 22.46 -27.35
CA TYR A 396 -6.74 22.63 -26.34
C TYR A 396 -5.35 22.27 -26.90
N GLU A 397 -4.31 22.94 -26.43
CA GLU A 397 -2.93 22.46 -26.49
C GLU A 397 -2.19 22.98 -25.24
N GLY A 398 -1.50 22.08 -24.55
CA GLY A 398 -0.96 22.39 -23.22
C GLY A 398 -0.51 21.15 -22.46
N GLU A 399 -0.49 21.26 -21.14
CA GLU A 399 0.01 20.25 -20.21
C GLU A 399 -1.17 19.41 -19.67
N LEU A 400 -1.20 18.13 -20.05
CA LEU A 400 -2.22 17.17 -19.63
C LEU A 400 -1.99 16.68 -18.20
N GLU A 401 -0.73 16.43 -17.87
CA GLU A 401 -0.35 15.73 -16.65
C GLU A 401 1.01 16.24 -16.19
N HIS A 402 1.07 16.80 -14.98
CA HIS A 402 2.29 17.07 -14.22
C HIS A 402 2.25 16.18 -12.98
N GLN A 403 3.20 15.25 -12.88
CA GLN A 403 3.37 14.36 -11.72
C GLN A 403 4.83 14.29 -11.31
N LEU A 404 5.08 13.99 -10.03
CA LEU A 404 6.39 13.52 -9.61
C LEU A 404 6.64 12.10 -10.12
N ALA A 405 7.89 11.81 -10.47
CA ALA A 405 8.36 10.52 -10.93
C ALA A 405 9.75 10.20 -10.39
N ARG A 406 10.04 8.91 -10.20
CA ARG A 406 11.43 8.43 -10.13
C ARG A 406 11.91 7.97 -11.49
N VAL A 407 13.17 8.24 -11.79
CA VAL A 407 13.85 7.77 -13.00
C VAL A 407 15.08 6.96 -12.58
N VAL A 408 14.98 5.63 -12.72
CA VAL A 408 16.01 4.66 -12.31
C VAL A 408 16.83 4.27 -13.53
N ASN A 409 18.15 4.45 -13.52
CA ASN A 409 19.00 3.79 -14.51
C ASN A 409 18.93 2.27 -14.26
N THR A 410 18.57 1.48 -15.27
CA THR A 410 18.46 0.01 -15.12
C THR A 410 19.75 -0.66 -14.63
N ALA A 411 20.92 -0.06 -14.82
CA ALA A 411 22.18 -0.54 -14.23
C ALA A 411 22.18 -0.60 -12.69
N ASN A 412 21.30 0.15 -12.02
CA ASN A 412 21.13 0.13 -10.56
C ASN A 412 20.24 -1.02 -10.05
N PHE A 413 19.53 -1.72 -10.95
CA PHE A 413 18.66 -2.86 -10.64
C PHE A 413 19.45 -4.06 -10.08
N LEU A 414 18.73 -5.04 -9.52
CA LEU A 414 19.30 -6.27 -8.98
C LEU A 414 19.92 -7.13 -10.09
N THR A 415 21.26 -7.21 -10.11
CA THR A 415 21.98 -8.28 -10.79
C THR A 415 21.68 -9.62 -10.12
N ILE A 416 21.23 -10.59 -10.91
CA ILE A 416 20.92 -11.97 -10.49
C ILE A 416 21.80 -13.00 -11.20
N LYS A 417 21.80 -14.23 -10.71
CA LYS A 417 22.52 -15.37 -11.30
C LYS A 417 21.52 -16.43 -11.73
N ALA A 418 21.89 -17.30 -12.68
CA ALA A 418 21.04 -18.42 -13.09
C ALA A 418 20.60 -19.30 -11.90
N ALA A 419 21.49 -19.51 -10.92
CA ALA A 419 21.21 -20.27 -9.70
C ALA A 419 20.14 -19.65 -8.78
N ASP A 420 19.79 -18.37 -8.95
CA ASP A 420 18.67 -17.76 -8.19
C ASP A 420 17.30 -18.18 -8.77
N LEU A 421 17.26 -18.55 -10.06
CA LEU A 421 16.04 -18.81 -10.84
C LEU A 421 15.72 -20.30 -11.05
N VAL A 422 16.74 -21.11 -11.29
CA VAL A 422 16.61 -22.51 -11.73
C VAL A 422 16.09 -23.41 -10.59
N GLU A 423 15.43 -24.51 -10.96
CA GLU A 423 14.93 -25.54 -10.02
C GLU A 423 13.86 -25.03 -9.02
N SER A 424 13.09 -24.01 -9.41
CA SER A 424 11.93 -23.54 -8.65
C SER A 424 10.85 -22.97 -9.57
N GLU A 425 9.59 -22.96 -9.10
CA GLU A 425 8.54 -22.20 -9.76
C GLU A 425 8.61 -20.73 -9.31
N LEU A 426 8.56 -19.82 -10.27
CA LEU A 426 8.53 -18.37 -10.09
C LEU A 426 7.22 -17.85 -10.71
N VAL A 427 6.40 -17.13 -9.95
CA VAL A 427 5.03 -16.77 -10.33
C VAL A 427 4.85 -15.25 -10.35
N SER A 428 4.33 -14.71 -11.45
CA SER A 428 3.88 -13.32 -11.62
C SER A 428 2.35 -13.22 -11.63
N ASP A 429 1.81 -12.03 -11.87
CA ASP A 429 0.38 -11.80 -12.10
C ASP A 429 -0.19 -12.55 -13.32
N LYS A 430 0.64 -12.85 -14.35
CA LYS A 430 0.19 -13.48 -15.60
C LYS A 430 0.72 -14.87 -15.86
N PHE A 431 1.88 -15.22 -15.30
CA PHE A 431 2.57 -16.46 -15.64
C PHE A 431 3.20 -17.13 -14.44
N SER A 432 3.28 -18.47 -14.45
CA SER A 432 4.32 -19.17 -13.71
C SER A 432 5.43 -19.66 -14.65
N TYR A 433 6.65 -19.72 -14.11
CA TYR A 433 7.88 -20.04 -14.82
C TYR A 433 8.66 -21.10 -14.05
N VAL A 434 9.09 -22.16 -14.73
CA VAL A 434 10.06 -23.13 -14.20
C VAL A 434 11.30 -23.12 -15.09
N PHE A 435 12.35 -22.44 -14.65
CA PHE A 435 13.62 -22.30 -15.35
C PHE A 435 14.49 -23.54 -15.15
N ASN A 436 15.11 -24.02 -16.22
CA ASN A 436 15.98 -25.20 -16.23
C ASN A 436 17.40 -24.82 -16.65
N ALA A 437 18.40 -25.51 -16.11
CA ALA A 437 19.83 -25.23 -16.35
C ALA A 437 20.28 -25.41 -17.82
N ASN A 438 19.44 -26.01 -18.67
CA ASN A 438 19.70 -26.23 -20.10
C ASN A 438 19.23 -25.07 -21.01
N GLY A 439 18.89 -23.91 -20.45
CA GLY A 439 18.40 -22.75 -21.22
C GLY A 439 16.93 -22.83 -21.63
N LYS A 440 16.17 -23.84 -21.18
CA LYS A 440 14.71 -23.91 -21.38
C LYS A 440 13.93 -23.48 -20.15
N VAL A 441 12.81 -22.81 -20.36
CA VAL A 441 11.84 -22.44 -19.33
C VAL A 441 10.47 -22.98 -19.72
N LYS A 442 9.77 -23.62 -18.77
CA LYS A 442 8.33 -23.87 -18.91
C LYS A 442 7.61 -22.62 -18.43
N GLN A 443 6.81 -22.01 -19.29
CA GLN A 443 5.95 -20.89 -18.95
C GLN A 443 4.49 -21.35 -19.00
N LYS A 444 3.72 -21.07 -17.95
CA LYS A 444 2.29 -21.31 -17.87
C LYS A 444 1.55 -20.00 -17.78
N ASN A 445 0.60 -19.73 -18.67
CA ASN A 445 -0.30 -18.58 -18.53
C ASN A 445 -1.36 -18.88 -17.45
N LEU A 446 -1.49 -18.01 -16.45
CA LEU A 446 -2.39 -18.24 -15.30
C LEU A 446 -3.88 -18.05 -15.66
N VAL A 447 -4.18 -17.29 -16.72
CA VAL A 447 -5.55 -17.07 -17.21
C VAL A 447 -5.95 -18.17 -18.19
N THR A 448 -5.23 -18.34 -19.30
CA THR A 448 -5.58 -19.32 -20.35
C THR A 448 -5.20 -20.76 -20.01
N GLN A 449 -4.44 -20.97 -18.92
CA GLN A 449 -3.89 -22.27 -18.47
C GLN A 449 -2.97 -22.97 -19.50
N ILE A 450 -2.63 -22.31 -20.61
CA ILE A 450 -1.72 -22.84 -21.65
C ILE A 450 -0.29 -22.90 -21.10
N GLU A 451 0.35 -24.05 -21.27
CA GLU A 451 1.77 -24.28 -20.98
C GLU A 451 2.60 -24.33 -22.28
N THR A 452 3.69 -23.57 -22.31
CA THR A 452 4.64 -23.49 -23.43
C THR A 452 6.05 -23.71 -22.91
N THR A 453 6.92 -24.37 -23.68
CA THR A 453 8.36 -24.42 -23.38
C THR A 453 9.09 -23.46 -24.31
N LEU A 454 9.80 -22.50 -23.72
CA LEU A 454 10.54 -21.45 -24.42
C LEU A 454 12.04 -21.54 -24.10
N ASP A 455 12.85 -20.88 -24.91
CA ASP A 455 14.24 -20.56 -24.56
C ASP A 455 14.30 -19.34 -23.63
N TRP A 456 15.31 -19.29 -22.77
CA TRP A 456 15.62 -18.12 -21.96
C TRP A 456 17.11 -17.80 -21.95
N THR A 457 17.42 -16.51 -21.81
CA THR A 457 18.78 -15.99 -21.58
C THR A 457 18.79 -15.08 -20.37
N LEU A 458 19.96 -14.90 -19.75
CA LEU A 458 20.19 -14.01 -18.62
C LEU A 458 21.34 -13.05 -18.94
N GLU A 459 21.07 -11.76 -18.78
CA GLU A 459 22.03 -10.67 -18.98
C GLU A 459 22.02 -9.77 -17.75
N ASN A 460 22.87 -10.08 -16.77
CA ASN A 460 23.03 -9.37 -15.48
C ASN A 460 21.74 -9.20 -14.65
N ASN A 461 20.92 -8.20 -15.00
CA ASN A 461 19.71 -7.75 -14.32
C ASN A 461 18.43 -8.09 -15.09
N ARG A 462 18.51 -8.72 -16.26
CA ARG A 462 17.32 -9.08 -17.07
C ARG A 462 17.35 -10.51 -17.58
N VAL A 463 16.18 -11.11 -17.67
CA VAL A 463 15.94 -12.42 -18.28
C VAL A 463 15.04 -12.22 -19.50
N VAL A 464 15.43 -12.76 -20.65
CA VAL A 464 14.57 -12.81 -21.84
C VAL A 464 13.89 -14.18 -21.89
N VAL A 465 12.59 -14.22 -22.17
CA VAL A 465 11.78 -15.44 -22.31
C VAL A 465 10.89 -15.30 -23.53
N GLY A 466 11.24 -15.96 -24.63
CA GLY A 466 10.62 -15.68 -25.93
C GLY A 466 10.77 -14.20 -26.30
N ASP A 467 9.65 -13.54 -26.64
CA ASP A 467 9.61 -12.11 -27.00
C ASP A 467 9.51 -11.17 -25.77
N SER A 468 9.35 -11.72 -24.56
CA SER A 468 9.18 -10.94 -23.32
C SER A 468 10.50 -10.80 -22.56
N THR A 469 10.68 -9.70 -21.82
CA THR A 469 11.86 -9.41 -20.99
C THR A 469 11.46 -9.06 -19.55
N LEU A 470 12.02 -9.78 -18.58
CA LEU A 470 11.82 -9.58 -17.15
C LEU A 470 13.05 -8.89 -16.57
N TRP A 471 12.94 -7.62 -16.19
CA TRP A 471 14.01 -6.87 -15.52
C TRP A 471 13.86 -6.99 -14.00
N PHE A 472 14.89 -7.49 -13.31
CA PHE A 472 14.88 -7.77 -11.88
C PHE A 472 15.25 -6.52 -11.09
N THR A 473 14.24 -5.78 -10.62
CA THR A 473 14.47 -4.45 -10.05
C THR A 473 15.08 -4.49 -8.65
N HIS A 474 14.56 -5.36 -7.77
CA HIS A 474 15.02 -5.53 -6.38
C HIS A 474 14.65 -6.93 -5.87
N LYS A 475 15.24 -7.32 -4.74
CA LYS A 475 14.91 -8.57 -4.03
C LYS A 475 13.84 -8.30 -2.97
N ASP A 476 12.86 -9.20 -2.89
CA ASP A 476 11.83 -9.25 -1.84
C ASP A 476 12.05 -10.53 -1.00
N LEU A 477 11.41 -10.62 0.18
CA LEU A 477 11.46 -11.79 1.07
C LEU A 477 11.09 -13.09 0.34
N ALA A 478 10.03 -13.03 -0.48
CA ALA A 478 9.50 -14.17 -1.22
C ALA A 478 10.03 -14.31 -2.66
N GLY A 479 10.98 -13.47 -3.11
CA GLY A 479 11.43 -13.49 -4.50
C GLY A 479 11.96 -12.15 -4.97
N PHE A 480 11.34 -11.59 -6.01
CA PHE A 480 11.84 -10.40 -6.71
C PHE A 480 10.70 -9.47 -7.11
N GLY A 481 10.93 -8.16 -7.09
CA GLY A 481 10.10 -7.21 -7.84
C GLY A 481 10.68 -7.03 -9.24
N ILE A 482 9.85 -7.13 -10.27
CA ILE A 482 10.27 -7.06 -11.67
C ILE A 482 9.57 -5.94 -12.46
N PHE A 483 10.20 -5.46 -13.52
CA PHE A 483 9.50 -4.81 -14.62
C PHE A 483 9.38 -5.81 -15.77
N TYR A 484 8.15 -6.18 -16.10
CA TYR A 484 7.83 -7.09 -17.19
C TYR A 484 7.57 -6.27 -18.47
N ALA A 485 8.33 -6.55 -19.52
CA ALA A 485 8.19 -5.95 -20.85
C ALA A 485 7.82 -7.03 -21.88
N ASP A 486 6.91 -6.70 -22.81
CA ASP A 486 6.38 -7.62 -23.81
C ASP A 486 6.07 -6.86 -25.12
N GLY A 487 7.07 -6.82 -25.99
CA GLY A 487 7.11 -6.02 -27.24
C GLY A 487 7.06 -4.50 -27.02
N GLU A 488 5.88 -4.01 -26.66
CA GLU A 488 5.54 -2.60 -26.42
C GLU A 488 4.88 -2.38 -25.05
N ASN A 489 4.23 -3.42 -24.51
CA ASN A 489 3.62 -3.41 -23.20
C ASN A 489 4.70 -3.47 -22.11
N GLY A 490 4.55 -2.73 -21.01
CA GLY A 490 5.56 -2.66 -19.95
C GLY A 490 4.98 -2.20 -18.62
N TYR A 491 5.13 -3.00 -17.57
CA TYR A 491 4.61 -2.68 -16.23
C TYR A 491 5.41 -3.37 -15.11
N ARG A 492 5.35 -2.79 -13.90
CA ARG A 492 5.95 -3.33 -12.68
C ARG A 492 5.03 -4.38 -12.06
N THR A 493 5.60 -5.50 -11.63
CA THR A 493 4.91 -6.59 -10.93
C THR A 493 5.89 -7.31 -10.00
N SER A 494 5.45 -8.35 -9.32
CA SER A 494 6.33 -9.22 -8.53
C SER A 494 6.53 -10.58 -9.21
N LEU A 495 7.58 -11.28 -8.79
CA LEU A 495 7.91 -12.62 -9.19
C LEU A 495 8.23 -13.43 -7.92
N PHE A 496 7.18 -14.02 -7.33
CA PHE A 496 7.27 -14.77 -6.08
C PHE A 496 7.76 -16.20 -6.36
N LYS A 497 8.74 -16.66 -5.59
CA LYS A 497 9.35 -17.98 -5.67
C LYS A 497 8.56 -18.95 -4.81
N ARG A 498 7.99 -20.01 -5.41
CA ARG A 498 7.31 -21.05 -4.64
C ARG A 498 8.31 -21.78 -3.75
N THR A 499 7.96 -21.93 -2.47
CA THR A 499 8.64 -22.78 -1.49
C THR A 499 7.75 -23.97 -1.12
N ALA A 500 8.27 -24.94 -0.37
CA ALA A 500 7.42 -25.99 0.20
C ALA A 500 6.41 -25.37 1.19
N VAL A 501 5.12 -25.46 0.85
CA VAL A 501 3.99 -25.01 1.68
C VAL A 501 3.06 -26.20 1.90
N THR A 502 2.67 -26.42 3.16
CA THR A 502 1.67 -27.42 3.56
C THR A 502 0.73 -26.79 4.59
N MET A 503 -0.54 -26.68 4.22
CA MET A 503 -1.63 -26.10 4.99
C MET A 503 -2.78 -27.10 5.05
N THR A 504 -3.34 -27.28 6.23
CA THR A 504 -4.59 -28.02 6.46
C THR A 504 -5.81 -27.11 6.28
N ASP A 505 -7.01 -27.68 6.31
CA ASP A 505 -8.25 -26.89 6.38
C ASP A 505 -8.25 -25.89 7.56
N ALA A 506 -7.69 -26.25 8.73
CA ALA A 506 -7.62 -25.36 9.88
C ALA A 506 -6.63 -24.19 9.66
N ASP A 507 -5.64 -24.35 8.79
CA ASP A 507 -4.69 -23.29 8.45
C ASP A 507 -5.30 -22.21 7.54
N TRP A 508 -6.38 -22.53 6.84
CA TRP A 508 -7.15 -21.56 6.07
C TRP A 508 -8.12 -20.73 6.93
N VAL A 509 -8.55 -21.23 8.08
CA VAL A 509 -9.53 -20.55 8.95
C VAL A 509 -8.92 -19.28 9.57
N GLY A 510 -9.68 -18.19 9.53
CA GLY A 510 -9.31 -16.88 10.05
C GLY A 510 -9.82 -15.73 9.18
N ARG A 511 -9.63 -14.50 9.67
CA ARG A 511 -9.74 -13.29 8.84
C ARG A 511 -8.42 -13.02 8.16
N TRP A 512 -8.43 -12.95 6.85
CA TRP A 512 -7.29 -12.61 6.02
C TRP A 512 -7.34 -11.13 5.66
N ASN A 513 -6.19 -10.47 5.62
CA ASN A 513 -6.06 -9.03 5.44
C ASN A 513 -4.90 -8.78 4.48
N GLN A 514 -5.10 -7.97 3.44
CA GLN A 514 -4.04 -7.60 2.52
C GLN A 514 -2.96 -6.76 3.23
N PHE A 515 -1.70 -6.92 2.82
CA PHE A 515 -0.56 -6.15 3.33
C PHE A 515 0.10 -5.37 2.17
N PRO A 516 0.53 -4.11 2.37
CA PRO A 516 0.48 -3.31 3.60
C PRO A 516 -0.93 -2.87 4.01
N LEU A 517 -1.08 -2.44 5.27
CA LEU A 517 -2.32 -1.90 5.84
C LEU A 517 -2.47 -0.39 5.52
N ASP A 518 -2.56 -0.07 4.24
CA ASP A 518 -2.89 1.28 3.76
C ASP A 518 -4.42 1.50 3.68
N ALA A 519 -4.85 2.64 3.14
CA ALA A 519 -6.28 2.92 2.93
C ALA A 519 -6.98 1.91 2.01
N PHE A 520 -6.27 1.22 1.10
CA PHE A 520 -6.80 0.36 0.03
C PHE A 520 -6.87 -1.13 0.39
N VAL A 521 -6.55 -1.50 1.63
CA VAL A 521 -6.64 -2.88 2.14
C VAL A 521 -8.01 -3.55 1.89
N ALA A 522 -7.97 -4.81 1.46
CA ALA A 522 -9.12 -5.71 1.44
C ALA A 522 -8.97 -6.78 2.55
N THR A 523 -10.09 -7.25 3.08
CA THR A 523 -10.11 -8.30 4.13
C THR A 523 -11.34 -9.21 4.00
N TYR A 524 -11.17 -10.51 4.27
CA TYR A 524 -12.20 -11.54 4.11
C TYR A 524 -12.10 -12.64 5.18
N ASP A 525 -13.24 -13.24 5.52
CA ASP A 525 -13.39 -14.25 6.58
C ASP A 525 -13.55 -15.66 5.97
N VAL A 526 -12.63 -16.56 6.33
CA VAL A 526 -12.64 -17.99 5.97
C VAL A 526 -13.03 -18.81 7.20
N ASN A 527 -14.15 -19.54 7.15
CA ASN A 527 -14.82 -20.05 8.35
C ASN A 527 -14.79 -21.58 8.46
N GLU A 528 -14.86 -22.11 9.70
CA GLU A 528 -14.89 -23.55 9.98
C GLU A 528 -16.09 -24.27 9.35
N ASP A 529 -17.24 -23.59 9.29
CA ASP A 529 -18.50 -24.05 8.67
C ASP A 529 -18.47 -24.11 7.13
N LYS A 530 -17.27 -23.95 6.53
CA LYS A 530 -17.01 -23.82 5.10
C LYS A 530 -17.62 -22.61 4.41
N SER A 531 -18.29 -21.70 5.13
CA SER A 531 -18.65 -20.40 4.56
C SER A 531 -17.40 -19.53 4.37
N TRP A 532 -17.38 -18.82 3.25
CA TRP A 532 -16.44 -17.75 2.92
C TRP A 532 -17.24 -16.46 2.76
N ARG A 533 -16.71 -15.36 3.28
CA ARG A 533 -17.39 -14.07 3.30
C ARG A 533 -16.39 -12.96 3.03
N ASP A 534 -16.72 -12.04 2.13
CA ASP A 534 -15.88 -10.87 1.81
C ASP A 534 -16.06 -9.74 2.85
N GLY A 535 -16.12 -10.10 4.13
CA GLY A 535 -16.72 -9.28 5.20
C GLY A 535 -18.06 -9.85 5.66
N PHE A 536 -19.07 -9.01 5.88
CA PHE A 536 -20.32 -9.46 6.53
C PHE A 536 -21.56 -9.63 5.66
N GLU A 537 -21.52 -9.39 4.35
CA GLU A 537 -22.61 -9.97 3.54
C GLU A 537 -22.57 -11.50 3.55
N ALA A 538 -23.78 -12.05 3.46
CA ALA A 538 -24.01 -13.39 2.96
C ALA A 538 -24.81 -13.37 1.64
N GLN A 539 -24.93 -12.22 0.93
CA GLN A 539 -25.36 -12.19 -0.48
C GLN A 539 -24.35 -12.87 -1.43
N SER A 540 -23.20 -13.31 -0.90
CA SER A 540 -23.02 -14.76 -0.85
C SER A 540 -22.23 -15.22 0.36
N ALA A 541 -22.82 -16.09 1.18
CA ALA A 541 -22.06 -17.06 1.95
C ALA A 541 -21.52 -18.09 0.95
N GLY A 542 -20.43 -17.73 0.28
CA GLY A 542 -19.75 -18.63 -0.66
C GLY A 542 -19.24 -19.86 0.07
N ASN A 543 -19.10 -20.99 -0.62
CA ASN A 543 -18.39 -22.13 -0.04
C ASN A 543 -16.91 -22.03 -0.36
N TRP A 544 -16.05 -22.41 0.58
CA TRP A 544 -14.63 -22.66 0.34
C TRP A 544 -14.24 -24.11 0.59
N SER A 545 -13.19 -24.56 -0.09
CA SER A 545 -12.50 -25.81 0.20
C SER A 545 -11.01 -25.68 -0.11
N ALA A 546 -10.18 -26.41 0.64
CA ALA A 546 -8.81 -26.67 0.21
C ALA A 546 -8.85 -27.53 -1.08
N LEU A 547 -8.06 -27.16 -2.08
CA LEU A 547 -7.87 -27.94 -3.30
C LEU A 547 -6.69 -28.92 -3.17
N ASN A 548 -5.69 -28.52 -2.38
CA ASN A 548 -4.46 -29.25 -2.09
C ASN A 548 -3.82 -28.62 -0.82
N GLY A 549 -2.56 -28.96 -0.51
CA GLY A 549 -1.84 -28.44 0.67
C GLY A 549 -1.38 -26.97 0.59
N HIS A 550 -1.70 -26.21 -0.45
CA HIS A 550 -1.27 -24.81 -0.60
C HIS A 550 -2.29 -23.92 -1.35
N SER A 551 -3.30 -24.49 -2.01
CA SER A 551 -4.35 -23.76 -2.74
C SER A 551 -5.76 -23.99 -2.15
N GLN A 552 -6.58 -22.93 -2.20
CA GLN A 552 -7.95 -22.87 -1.71
C GLN A 552 -8.87 -22.27 -2.79
N THR A 553 -10.11 -22.76 -2.88
CA THR A 553 -11.15 -22.15 -3.73
C THR A 553 -12.18 -21.41 -2.89
N SER A 554 -12.85 -20.41 -3.47
CA SER A 554 -14.03 -19.76 -2.88
C SER A 554 -15.02 -19.39 -3.98
N LEU A 555 -16.29 -19.74 -3.82
CA LEU A 555 -17.36 -19.46 -4.80
C LEU A 555 -18.25 -18.30 -4.33
N SER A 556 -18.01 -17.09 -4.84
CA SER A 556 -18.92 -15.95 -4.67
C SER A 556 -20.15 -16.10 -5.58
N ASN A 557 -21.28 -15.56 -5.14
CA ASN A 557 -22.60 -15.43 -5.81
C ASN A 557 -23.11 -16.65 -6.59
N GLY A 558 -22.58 -17.85 -6.34
CA GLY A 558 -22.85 -19.06 -7.12
C GLY A 558 -22.33 -19.03 -8.56
N SER A 559 -21.70 -17.94 -9.01
CA SER A 559 -21.34 -17.71 -10.43
C SER A 559 -19.88 -17.30 -10.65
N TRP A 560 -19.16 -16.88 -9.60
CA TRP A 560 -17.81 -16.35 -9.69
C TRP A 560 -16.87 -17.01 -8.69
N ARG A 561 -15.84 -17.69 -9.18
CA ARG A 561 -14.88 -18.45 -8.36
C ARG A 561 -13.56 -17.69 -8.24
N MET A 562 -12.99 -17.68 -7.04
CA MET A 562 -11.58 -17.40 -6.79
C MET A 562 -10.83 -18.69 -6.48
N ILE A 563 -9.62 -18.82 -7.02
CA ILE A 563 -8.61 -19.75 -6.52
C ILE A 563 -7.47 -18.90 -5.94
N ARG A 564 -7.15 -19.18 -4.68
CA ARG A 564 -6.01 -18.63 -3.95
C ARG A 564 -4.93 -19.70 -3.85
N ASP A 565 -3.67 -19.35 -4.07
CA ASP A 565 -2.55 -20.27 -4.04
C ASP A 565 -1.38 -19.66 -3.27
N VAL A 566 -1.05 -20.23 -2.10
CA VAL A 566 0.08 -19.78 -1.27
C VAL A 566 1.37 -20.32 -1.86
N LEU A 567 2.23 -19.40 -2.28
CA LEU A 567 3.51 -19.67 -2.92
C LEU A 567 4.60 -19.82 -1.86
N SER A 568 4.62 -18.93 -0.87
CA SER A 568 5.53 -19.00 0.27
C SER A 568 4.93 -18.33 1.51
N ILE A 569 5.54 -18.59 2.67
CA ILE A 569 5.17 -18.00 3.96
C ILE A 569 6.44 -17.50 4.63
N HIS A 570 6.48 -16.23 5.02
CA HIS A 570 7.62 -15.59 5.68
C HIS A 570 7.14 -14.87 6.94
N GLY A 571 7.35 -15.50 8.11
CA GLY A 571 6.77 -15.02 9.36
C GLY A 571 5.25 -15.19 9.35
N ASP A 572 4.52 -14.09 9.52
CA ASP A 572 3.06 -13.99 9.46
C ASP A 572 2.52 -13.60 8.07
N LYS A 573 3.41 -13.29 7.11
CA LYS A 573 3.07 -12.88 5.75
C LYS A 573 2.99 -14.09 4.82
N TYR A 574 1.81 -14.28 4.22
CA TYR A 574 1.52 -15.29 3.21
C TYR A 574 1.60 -14.63 1.83
N TYR A 575 2.44 -15.18 0.94
CA TYR A 575 2.66 -14.64 -0.40
C TYR A 575 1.90 -15.50 -1.41
N MET A 576 0.98 -14.89 -2.15
CA MET A 576 -0.11 -15.60 -2.80
C MET A 576 -0.31 -15.17 -4.26
N SER A 577 -0.63 -16.13 -5.11
CA SER A 577 -1.30 -15.87 -6.39
C SER A 577 -2.81 -16.02 -6.19
N ILE A 578 -3.60 -15.07 -6.68
CA ILE A 578 -5.06 -15.08 -6.58
C ILE A 578 -5.64 -14.88 -7.99
N CYS A 579 -6.33 -15.91 -8.49
CA CYS A 579 -7.00 -15.90 -9.78
C CYS A 579 -8.52 -15.95 -9.58
N HIS A 580 -9.23 -14.98 -10.14
CA HIS A 580 -10.69 -14.96 -10.17
C HIS A 580 -11.22 -15.28 -11.58
N GLY A 581 -12.47 -15.71 -11.68
CA GLY A 581 -13.12 -16.02 -12.96
C GLY A 581 -14.52 -16.61 -12.82
N VAL A 582 -15.03 -17.17 -13.92
CA VAL A 582 -16.39 -17.71 -14.00
C VAL A 582 -16.44 -19.13 -13.41
N GLU A 583 -17.51 -19.44 -12.68
CA GLU A 583 -17.80 -20.80 -12.20
C GLU A 583 -18.11 -21.73 -13.38
N SER A 584 -17.17 -22.61 -13.70
CA SER A 584 -17.28 -23.60 -14.77
C SER A 584 -16.47 -24.86 -14.44
N THR A 585 -16.66 -25.93 -15.21
CA THR A 585 -15.87 -27.18 -15.10
C THR A 585 -15.20 -27.50 -16.44
N PRO A 586 -13.87 -27.32 -16.59
CA PRO A 586 -12.95 -26.72 -15.62
C PRO A 586 -13.22 -25.23 -15.37
N PHE A 587 -12.68 -24.69 -14.28
CA PHE A 587 -12.74 -23.26 -13.94
C PHE A 587 -12.09 -22.41 -15.04
N ASN A 588 -12.70 -21.28 -15.36
CA ASN A 588 -12.22 -20.34 -16.37
C ASN A 588 -11.79 -19.01 -15.71
N PRO A 589 -10.49 -18.81 -15.42
CA PRO A 589 -9.99 -17.57 -14.86
C PRO A 589 -10.13 -16.40 -15.85
N SER A 590 -10.25 -15.18 -15.34
CA SER A 590 -10.29 -13.94 -16.13
C SER A 590 -9.29 -12.89 -15.65
N GLY A 591 -8.94 -12.89 -14.36
CA GLY A 591 -7.97 -11.97 -13.79
C GLY A 591 -7.17 -12.62 -12.66
N CYS A 592 -5.85 -12.63 -12.80
CA CYS A 592 -4.92 -13.11 -11.80
C CYS A 592 -4.06 -11.95 -11.29
N TYR A 593 -3.75 -11.96 -10.00
CA TYR A 593 -2.90 -10.96 -9.36
C TYR A 593 -2.11 -11.60 -8.22
N LEU A 594 -0.99 -10.95 -7.84
CA LEU A 594 -0.22 -11.33 -6.67
C LEU A 594 -0.67 -10.51 -5.45
N SER A 595 -0.70 -11.15 -4.29
CA SER A 595 -1.10 -10.51 -3.03
C SER A 595 -0.21 -10.99 -1.89
N VAL A 596 0.04 -10.11 -0.91
CA VAL A 596 0.60 -10.48 0.38
C VAL A 596 -0.51 -10.33 1.42
N GLN A 597 -0.70 -11.34 2.26
CA GLN A 597 -1.80 -11.41 3.22
C GLN A 597 -1.31 -11.76 4.62
N GLN A 598 -1.98 -11.26 5.65
CA GLN A 598 -1.82 -11.64 7.06
C GLN A 598 -3.11 -12.28 7.58
N ARG A 599 -2.99 -13.44 8.24
CA ARG A 599 -4.12 -14.23 8.78
C ARG A 599 -4.28 -14.01 10.30
N ASN A 600 -5.41 -13.45 10.71
CA ASN A 600 -5.84 -13.36 12.10
C ASN A 600 -6.84 -14.49 12.42
N VAL A 601 -6.41 -15.46 13.22
CA VAL A 601 -7.21 -16.67 13.53
C VAL A 601 -8.45 -16.40 14.40
N ASN A 602 -8.49 -15.30 15.15
CA ASN A 602 -9.60 -14.96 16.04
C ASN A 602 -10.71 -14.16 15.34
N PHE A 603 -10.48 -13.71 14.09
CA PHE A 603 -11.36 -12.78 13.37
C PHE A 603 -11.46 -11.39 14.03
N ASP A 604 -10.52 -11.04 14.91
CA ASP A 604 -10.49 -9.77 15.64
C ASP A 604 -9.51 -8.79 14.99
N THR A 605 -9.98 -7.95 14.06
CA THR A 605 -9.17 -6.91 13.42
C THR A 605 -9.87 -5.55 13.42
N ALA A 606 -9.11 -4.47 13.53
CA ALA A 606 -9.62 -3.13 13.28
C ALA A 606 -9.36 -2.76 11.81
N ILE A 607 -10.06 -3.40 10.86
CA ILE A 607 -9.93 -3.15 9.42
C ILE A 607 -11.32 -3.16 8.76
N PHE A 608 -11.62 -2.15 7.95
CA PHE A 608 -12.87 -2.07 7.19
C PHE A 608 -12.85 -2.95 5.92
N TRP A 609 -14.02 -3.49 5.55
CA TRP A 609 -14.18 -4.30 4.34
C TRP A 609 -14.36 -3.40 3.11
N ARG A 610 -13.40 -3.45 2.17
CA ARG A 610 -13.47 -2.77 0.85
C ARG A 610 -14.15 -3.60 -0.25
N SER A 611 -15.02 -4.53 0.13
CA SER A 611 -15.70 -5.41 -0.80
C SER A 611 -17.00 -4.81 -1.35
N TRP A 612 -17.59 -5.52 -2.31
CA TRP A 612 -18.92 -5.24 -2.87
C TRP A 612 -20.08 -5.43 -1.87
N SER A 613 -19.77 -5.82 -0.64
CA SER A 613 -20.75 -6.18 0.38
C SER A 613 -21.47 -4.97 1.01
N SER A 614 -22.67 -5.24 1.49
CA SER A 614 -23.49 -4.41 2.38
C SER A 614 -23.45 -4.93 3.84
N PRO A 615 -22.30 -4.90 4.55
CA PRO A 615 -22.19 -5.43 5.90
C PRO A 615 -22.94 -4.52 6.89
N ALA A 616 -23.91 -5.08 7.62
CA ALA A 616 -24.84 -4.31 8.43
C ALA A 616 -24.91 -4.75 9.90
N PHE A 617 -25.23 -3.79 10.78
CA PHE A 617 -25.23 -3.94 12.24
C PHE A 617 -26.30 -3.05 12.91
N ASN A 618 -26.71 -3.41 14.12
CA ASN A 618 -27.52 -2.57 15.02
C ASN A 618 -26.69 -2.14 16.23
N GLU A 619 -26.82 -0.89 16.68
CA GLU A 619 -26.13 -0.43 17.91
C GLU A 619 -26.68 -1.18 19.14
N LYS A 620 -25.79 -1.66 20.03
CA LYS A 620 -26.14 -2.63 21.07
C LYS A 620 -27.04 -2.06 22.17
N ILE A 621 -26.93 -0.78 22.50
CA ILE A 621 -27.66 -0.14 23.61
C ILE A 621 -29.03 0.37 23.16
N THR A 622 -29.04 1.23 22.13
CA THR A 622 -30.23 1.95 21.64
C THR A 622 -31.05 1.17 20.63
N LYS A 623 -30.46 0.18 19.94
CA LYS A 623 -31.02 -0.59 18.80
C LYS A 623 -31.39 0.21 17.54
N ASP A 624 -31.72 1.49 17.68
CA ASP A 624 -32.23 2.36 16.62
C ASP A 624 -31.29 2.58 15.43
N PRO A 625 -29.97 2.82 15.58
CA PRO A 625 -29.06 2.91 14.44
C PRO A 625 -28.82 1.52 13.86
N PHE A 626 -29.52 1.20 12.78
CA PHE A 626 -29.07 0.25 11.78
C PHE A 626 -28.04 0.94 10.89
N ILE A 627 -26.82 0.44 10.90
CA ILE A 627 -25.73 0.90 10.04
C ILE A 627 -25.46 -0.13 8.95
N SER A 628 -25.10 0.34 7.76
CA SER A 628 -24.50 -0.50 6.72
C SER A 628 -23.35 0.28 6.08
N PHE A 629 -22.27 -0.42 5.78
CA PHE A 629 -21.31 0.02 4.78
C PHE A 629 -21.79 -0.49 3.42
N TRP A 630 -21.39 0.12 2.30
CA TRP A 630 -21.54 -0.47 0.96
C TRP A 630 -20.48 0.16 0.04
N GLY A 631 -19.43 -0.59 -0.28
CA GLY A 631 -18.22 -0.04 -0.88
C GLY A 631 -17.58 1.02 0.03
N LEU A 632 -17.50 2.27 -0.45
CA LEU A 632 -16.96 3.41 0.30
C LEU A 632 -18.01 4.20 1.08
N HIS A 633 -19.30 3.91 0.89
CA HIS A 633 -20.39 4.70 1.47
C HIS A 633 -20.83 4.14 2.84
N PHE A 634 -21.09 5.03 3.79
CA PHE A 634 -21.67 4.68 5.09
C PHE A 634 -23.13 5.13 5.15
N PHE A 635 -24.00 4.21 5.55
CA PHE A 635 -25.43 4.45 5.69
C PHE A 635 -25.85 4.25 7.14
N LYS A 636 -26.65 5.16 7.66
CA LYS A 636 -27.17 5.13 9.03
C LYS A 636 -28.64 5.49 9.02
N GLY A 637 -29.48 4.64 9.59
CA GLY A 637 -30.92 4.88 9.62
C GLY A 637 -31.61 3.91 10.56
N ASN A 638 -32.92 4.06 10.72
CA ASN A 638 -33.68 3.13 11.54
C ASN A 638 -34.13 1.91 10.72
N THR A 639 -34.35 2.05 9.41
CA THR A 639 -34.73 0.96 8.49
C THR A 639 -33.99 1.11 7.15
N LEU A 640 -33.94 0.05 6.34
CA LEU A 640 -33.46 0.12 4.94
C LEU A 640 -34.34 1.04 4.03
N ASN A 641 -35.58 1.29 4.44
CA ASN A 641 -36.51 2.25 3.81
C ASN A 641 -36.34 3.69 4.33
N ASN A 642 -35.39 3.94 5.23
CA ASN A 642 -35.07 5.28 5.72
C ASN A 642 -33.61 5.31 6.18
N MET A 643 -32.68 5.22 5.21
CA MET A 643 -31.25 5.32 5.47
C MET A 643 -30.74 6.69 5.03
N VAL A 644 -30.06 7.39 5.94
CA VAL A 644 -29.22 8.52 5.57
C VAL A 644 -27.93 7.96 4.96
N ARG A 645 -27.66 8.31 3.69
CA ARG A 645 -26.33 8.17 3.10
C ARG A 645 -25.46 9.29 3.67
N ARG A 646 -24.24 8.94 4.05
CA ARG A 646 -23.15 9.87 4.31
C ARG A 646 -21.97 9.47 3.47
N ASP A 647 -21.41 10.42 2.74
CA ASP A 647 -20.17 10.15 2.00
C ASP A 647 -18.96 10.31 2.93
N TYR A 648 -18.20 9.23 3.03
CA TYR A 648 -16.90 9.21 3.70
C TYR A 648 -15.84 8.78 2.69
N ILE A 649 -14.62 9.25 2.91
CA ILE A 649 -13.42 8.88 2.16
C ILE A 649 -12.62 7.92 3.04
N SER A 650 -12.16 6.79 2.49
CA SER A 650 -11.28 5.88 3.21
C SER A 650 -9.89 6.50 3.31
N VAL A 651 -9.42 6.75 4.53
CA VAL A 651 -8.17 7.48 4.81
C VAL A 651 -7.13 6.67 5.58
N ALA A 652 -7.53 5.52 6.14
CA ALA A 652 -6.63 4.43 6.53
C ALA A 652 -7.43 3.12 6.60
N ALA A 653 -6.73 1.98 6.77
CA ALA A 653 -7.31 0.64 6.93
C ALA A 653 -8.50 0.55 7.91
N ASN A 654 -8.49 1.38 8.95
CA ASN A 654 -9.52 1.43 9.99
C ASN A 654 -10.28 2.77 10.08
N LYS A 655 -10.09 3.69 9.13
CA LYS A 655 -10.60 5.08 9.23
C LYS A 655 -11.26 5.58 7.95
N PHE A 656 -12.41 6.20 8.19
CA PHE A 656 -13.21 6.93 7.22
C PHE A 656 -13.26 8.42 7.62
N TYR A 657 -13.10 9.34 6.69
CA TYR A 657 -13.22 10.79 6.90
C TYR A 657 -14.47 11.35 6.22
N ASN A 658 -15.29 12.10 6.95
CA ASN A 658 -16.41 12.86 6.36
C ASN A 658 -15.96 14.31 6.10
N PRO A 659 -15.85 14.75 4.83
CA PRO A 659 -15.36 16.09 4.51
C PRO A 659 -16.34 17.21 4.89
N PHE A 660 -17.65 16.93 4.95
CA PHE A 660 -18.69 17.92 5.28
C PHE A 660 -18.78 18.22 6.78
N GLN A 661 -18.61 17.19 7.62
CA GLN A 661 -18.64 17.27 9.09
C GLN A 661 -17.25 17.42 9.71
N GLN A 662 -16.19 17.23 8.91
CA GLN A 662 -14.79 17.20 9.34
C GLN A 662 -14.55 16.19 10.48
N THR A 663 -15.20 15.03 10.40
CA THR A 663 -15.10 13.94 11.39
C THR A 663 -14.35 12.72 10.83
N ILE A 664 -13.66 12.03 11.73
CA ILE A 664 -13.16 10.68 11.54
C ILE A 664 -14.15 9.70 12.16
N LEU A 665 -14.52 8.67 11.39
CA LEU A 665 -15.16 7.45 11.85
C LEU A 665 -14.09 6.35 11.90
N GLU A 666 -13.64 6.01 13.11
CA GLU A 666 -12.65 4.99 13.39
C GLU A 666 -13.32 3.65 13.75
N LEU A 667 -12.91 2.58 13.09
CA LEU A 667 -13.12 1.21 13.56
C LEU A 667 -12.04 0.88 14.59
N THR A 668 -12.44 0.67 15.83
CA THR A 668 -11.53 0.38 16.95
C THR A 668 -11.43 -1.12 17.24
N SER A 669 -12.47 -1.89 16.92
CA SER A 669 -12.41 -3.35 16.81
C SER A 669 -13.51 -3.90 15.90
N ALA A 670 -13.24 -5.03 15.24
CA ALA A 670 -14.26 -5.87 14.62
C ALA A 670 -13.95 -7.35 14.86
N SER A 671 -14.85 -8.03 15.55
CA SER A 671 -14.90 -9.49 15.67
C SER A 671 -15.68 -10.10 14.49
N ARG A 672 -16.13 -11.36 14.61
CA ARG A 672 -17.09 -12.02 13.70
C ARG A 672 -18.53 -11.46 13.76
N ASN A 673 -18.97 -10.96 14.92
CA ASN A 673 -20.39 -10.66 15.18
C ASN A 673 -20.62 -9.26 15.76
N GLU A 674 -19.58 -8.55 16.14
CA GLU A 674 -19.67 -7.22 16.76
C GLU A 674 -18.53 -6.32 16.28
N ILE A 675 -18.83 -5.03 16.14
CA ILE A 675 -17.86 -3.98 15.83
C ILE A 675 -17.97 -2.82 16.82
N GLU A 676 -16.87 -2.09 17.00
CA GLU A 676 -16.82 -0.88 17.82
C GLU A 676 -16.35 0.31 16.96
N LEU A 677 -17.24 1.29 16.79
CA LEU A 677 -16.99 2.50 16.01
C LEU A 677 -16.84 3.71 16.94
N CYS A 678 -16.03 4.68 16.52
CA CYS A 678 -15.77 5.91 17.24
C CYS A 678 -15.84 7.09 16.27
N GLU A 679 -16.77 8.02 16.47
CA GLU A 679 -16.95 9.19 15.58
C GLU A 679 -16.51 10.48 16.29
N TYR A 680 -15.47 11.14 15.78
CA TYR A 680 -14.83 12.29 16.44
C TYR A 680 -14.32 13.34 15.44
N PRO A 681 -14.21 14.64 15.81
CA PRO A 681 -13.65 15.67 14.93
C PRO A 681 -12.21 15.36 14.50
N PHE A 682 -11.81 15.74 13.29
CA PHE A 682 -10.43 15.59 12.82
C PHE A 682 -9.44 16.27 13.78
N GLY A 683 -8.28 15.63 14.02
CA GLY A 683 -7.33 15.99 15.08
C GLY A 683 -7.73 15.51 16.50
N GLY A 684 -8.96 15.03 16.70
CA GLY A 684 -9.43 14.48 17.98
C GLY A 684 -9.00 13.03 18.26
N THR A 685 -9.60 12.44 19.29
CA THR A 685 -9.37 11.05 19.72
C THR A 685 -10.67 10.31 20.05
N CYS A 686 -10.64 8.98 19.85
CA CYS A 686 -11.66 8.08 20.38
C CYS A 686 -11.64 8.05 21.92
N ASN A 687 -12.81 8.01 22.54
CA ASN A 687 -13.02 7.90 23.99
C ASN A 687 -14.42 7.31 24.30
N ASP A 688 -14.71 7.05 25.56
CA ASP A 688 -15.95 6.35 25.94
C ASP A 688 -17.25 7.14 25.67
N VAL A 689 -17.17 8.46 25.42
CA VAL A 689 -18.35 9.30 25.13
C VAL A 689 -18.77 9.20 23.65
N ASN A 690 -17.83 8.99 22.73
CA ASN A 690 -18.08 8.91 21.29
C ASN A 690 -17.97 7.48 20.70
N LYS A 691 -17.41 6.54 21.46
CA LYS A 691 -17.40 5.08 21.19
C LYS A 691 -18.80 4.45 21.23
N ARG A 692 -19.14 3.61 20.26
CA ARG A 692 -20.40 2.84 20.19
C ARG A 692 -20.13 1.42 19.70
N SER A 693 -20.77 0.43 20.34
CA SER A 693 -20.65 -0.98 19.99
C SER A 693 -21.89 -1.45 19.22
N TYR A 694 -21.71 -2.24 18.17
CA TYR A 694 -22.78 -2.69 17.27
C TYR A 694 -22.74 -4.21 17.12
N GLU A 695 -23.92 -4.85 17.14
CA GLU A 695 -24.10 -6.29 16.89
C GLU A 695 -24.56 -6.53 15.45
N ARG A 696 -24.05 -7.59 14.80
CA ARG A 696 -24.34 -7.95 13.40
C ARG A 696 -25.86 -8.07 13.17
N ALA A 697 -26.33 -7.51 12.07
CA ALA A 697 -27.73 -7.53 11.64
C ALA A 697 -28.27 -8.96 11.47
N ILE A 698 -29.59 -9.10 11.35
CA ILE A 698 -30.20 -10.41 11.08
C ILE A 698 -30.00 -10.79 9.62
N GLU A 699 -29.40 -11.96 9.42
CA GLU A 699 -29.21 -12.59 8.12
C GLU A 699 -30.45 -13.42 7.77
N ILE A 700 -31.17 -13.02 6.72
CA ILE A 700 -32.23 -13.82 6.10
C ILE A 700 -31.64 -14.52 4.89
N LYS A 701 -31.61 -15.86 4.89
CA LYS A 701 -31.27 -16.67 3.72
C LYS A 701 -32.45 -16.77 2.77
N LEU A 702 -32.20 -16.73 1.47
CA LEU A 702 -33.19 -16.76 0.39
C LEU A 702 -32.89 -17.96 -0.53
N SER A 703 -33.87 -18.83 -0.69
CA SER A 703 -33.85 -19.95 -1.63
C SER A 703 -34.90 -19.71 -2.71
N VAL A 704 -34.53 -18.88 -3.70
CA VAL A 704 -35.41 -18.45 -4.81
C VAL A 704 -35.27 -19.41 -5.99
N GLY A 705 -36.39 -20.02 -6.39
CA GLY A 705 -36.50 -20.87 -7.57
C GLY A 705 -36.54 -20.08 -8.88
N THR A 706 -36.29 -20.76 -10.00
CA THR A 706 -36.37 -20.18 -11.36
C THR A 706 -37.80 -19.77 -11.72
N GLY A 707 -37.97 -18.65 -12.41
CA GLY A 707 -39.28 -18.16 -12.86
C GLY A 707 -39.80 -16.93 -12.12
N GLY A 708 -38.93 -16.21 -11.40
CA GLY A 708 -39.23 -14.93 -10.79
C GLY A 708 -38.10 -14.39 -9.92
N LYS A 709 -38.33 -13.19 -9.40
CA LYS A 709 -37.41 -12.40 -8.59
C LYS A 709 -38.09 -11.94 -7.30
N LEU A 710 -37.26 -11.56 -6.32
CA LEU A 710 -37.70 -10.90 -5.11
C LEU A 710 -37.07 -9.51 -5.06
N PHE A 711 -37.85 -8.52 -4.66
CA PHE A 711 -37.45 -7.13 -4.58
C PHE A 711 -37.59 -6.60 -3.17
N TYR A 712 -36.57 -5.91 -2.67
CA TYR A 712 -36.61 -5.19 -1.41
C TYR A 712 -36.50 -3.67 -1.68
N PRO A 713 -37.42 -2.84 -1.16
CA PRO A 713 -37.38 -1.39 -1.36
C PRO A 713 -36.25 -0.74 -0.54
N VAL A 714 -35.50 0.16 -1.15
CA VAL A 714 -34.39 0.89 -0.52
C VAL A 714 -34.57 2.39 -0.72
N ALA A 715 -34.38 3.17 0.34
CA ALA A 715 -34.42 4.62 0.29
C ALA A 715 -33.15 5.22 0.91
N PHE A 716 -32.46 6.07 0.14
CA PHE A 716 -31.32 6.85 0.58
C PHE A 716 -31.67 8.33 0.60
N GLU A 717 -31.60 8.96 1.77
CA GLU A 717 -31.56 10.41 1.93
C GLU A 717 -30.08 10.86 1.79
N HIS A 718 -29.79 11.71 0.81
CA HIS A 718 -28.46 12.24 0.53
C HIS A 718 -28.37 13.63 1.18
N LEU A 719 -28.14 13.69 2.49
CA LEU A 719 -28.11 14.95 3.25
C LEU A 719 -27.14 15.98 2.66
N ASP A 720 -25.97 15.49 2.20
CA ASP A 720 -24.90 16.30 1.62
C ASP A 720 -25.31 16.99 0.28
N TYR A 721 -26.40 16.53 -0.35
CA TYR A 721 -26.93 17.04 -1.62
C TYR A 721 -28.42 17.44 -1.60
N GLY A 722 -29.13 17.23 -0.48
CA GLY A 722 -30.52 17.66 -0.29
C GLY A 722 -31.60 16.90 -1.07
N TYR A 723 -31.36 15.66 -1.50
CA TYR A 723 -32.34 14.85 -2.23
C TYR A 723 -32.46 13.41 -1.71
N THR A 724 -33.56 12.73 -2.08
CA THR A 724 -33.82 11.33 -1.71
C THR A 724 -33.98 10.46 -2.95
N THR A 725 -33.27 9.33 -3.02
CA THR A 725 -33.45 8.30 -4.05
C THR A 725 -34.15 7.09 -3.48
N GLN A 726 -35.19 6.61 -4.17
CA GLN A 726 -35.88 5.36 -3.86
C GLN A 726 -35.79 4.40 -5.04
N PHE A 727 -35.47 3.14 -4.79
CA PHE A 727 -35.42 2.07 -5.79
C PHE A 727 -35.64 0.71 -5.14
N SER A 728 -35.99 -0.30 -5.94
CA SER A 728 -36.09 -1.69 -5.48
C SER A 728 -34.82 -2.46 -5.84
N ARG A 729 -34.15 -3.07 -4.87
CA ARG A 729 -33.01 -3.97 -5.09
C ARG A 729 -33.52 -5.40 -5.29
N ASP A 730 -33.06 -6.07 -6.34
CA ASP A 730 -33.25 -7.51 -6.59
C ASP A 730 -32.45 -8.33 -5.56
N ILE A 731 -33.06 -9.35 -4.96
CA ILE A 731 -32.46 -10.15 -3.87
C ILE A 731 -32.74 -11.65 -4.03
N ASP A 732 -31.70 -12.46 -4.17
CA ASP A 732 -31.85 -13.87 -4.59
C ASP A 732 -31.13 -14.91 -3.71
N LYS A 733 -30.25 -14.48 -2.78
CA LYS A 733 -29.49 -15.35 -1.87
C LYS A 733 -29.58 -14.98 -0.40
N VAL A 734 -29.49 -13.70 -0.05
CA VAL A 734 -29.61 -13.20 1.34
C VAL A 734 -30.22 -11.80 1.37
N LEU A 735 -30.81 -11.43 2.51
CA LEU A 735 -31.07 -10.05 2.89
C LEU A 735 -30.56 -9.80 4.32
N MET A 736 -29.86 -8.70 4.54
CA MET A 736 -29.47 -8.24 5.89
C MET A 736 -30.52 -7.26 6.42
N VAL A 737 -31.11 -7.52 7.59
CA VAL A 737 -32.21 -6.70 8.13
C VAL A 737 -31.97 -6.23 9.58
N PRO A 738 -32.50 -5.06 9.97
CA PRO A 738 -32.48 -4.60 11.35
C PRO A 738 -33.09 -5.61 12.34
N ARG A 739 -32.42 -5.79 13.48
CA ARG A 739 -32.95 -6.55 14.63
C ARG A 739 -34.24 -5.94 15.15
N ALA A 740 -35.16 -6.81 15.56
CA ALA A 740 -36.44 -6.48 16.18
C ALA A 740 -37.40 -5.60 15.34
N GLN A 741 -37.22 -5.53 14.02
CA GLN A 741 -38.09 -4.75 13.12
C GLN A 741 -38.71 -5.63 12.02
N ALA A 742 -39.98 -5.39 11.71
CA ALA A 742 -40.69 -6.08 10.64
C ALA A 742 -40.23 -5.60 9.25
N GLN A 743 -40.27 -6.49 8.25
CA GLN A 743 -39.69 -6.29 6.92
C GLN A 743 -40.68 -6.67 5.81
N THR A 744 -40.46 -6.18 4.60
CA THR A 744 -41.33 -6.47 3.44
C THR A 744 -40.50 -6.79 2.20
N ILE A 745 -40.85 -7.88 1.51
CA ILE A 745 -40.29 -8.26 0.21
C ILE A 745 -41.42 -8.32 -0.80
N THR A 746 -41.26 -7.68 -1.95
CA THR A 746 -42.20 -7.80 -3.10
C THR A 746 -41.76 -8.94 -4.00
N ILE A 747 -42.71 -9.76 -4.46
CA ILE A 747 -42.48 -10.90 -5.34
C ILE A 747 -42.85 -10.52 -6.76
N THR A 748 -42.00 -10.86 -7.74
CA THR A 748 -42.28 -10.59 -9.17
C THR A 748 -41.97 -11.83 -10.00
N PRO A 749 -42.97 -12.63 -10.39
CA PRO A 749 -42.79 -13.72 -11.34
C PRO A 749 -42.25 -13.23 -12.69
N ASP A 750 -41.48 -14.07 -13.37
CA ASP A 750 -41.02 -13.82 -14.74
C ASP A 750 -42.20 -13.92 -15.73
N SER A 751 -42.02 -13.40 -16.95
CA SER A 751 -43.05 -13.46 -17.99
C SER A 751 -43.43 -14.91 -18.32
N GLY A 752 -44.72 -15.25 -18.14
CA GLY A 752 -45.22 -16.61 -18.31
C GLY A 752 -45.01 -17.51 -17.10
N PHE A 753 -44.72 -16.97 -15.91
CA PHE A 753 -44.71 -17.68 -14.64
C PHE A 753 -45.70 -17.08 -13.63
N SER A 754 -45.97 -17.82 -12.57
CA SER A 754 -46.75 -17.41 -11.40
C SER A 754 -46.07 -17.90 -10.12
N LEU A 755 -46.33 -17.24 -8.99
CA LEU A 755 -45.89 -17.73 -7.69
C LEU A 755 -46.55 -19.08 -7.39
N ASP A 756 -45.73 -20.08 -7.05
CA ASP A 756 -46.19 -21.40 -6.67
C ASP A 756 -46.29 -21.53 -5.15
N SER A 757 -45.23 -21.19 -4.42
CA SER A 757 -45.23 -21.13 -2.97
C SER A 757 -44.20 -20.13 -2.44
N ILE A 758 -44.45 -19.60 -1.23
CA ILE A 758 -43.46 -18.89 -0.42
C ILE A 758 -43.65 -19.27 1.05
N SER A 759 -42.55 -19.54 1.75
CA SER A 759 -42.57 -19.84 3.19
C SER A 759 -41.23 -19.53 3.84
N GLY A 760 -41.25 -19.25 5.15
CA GLY A 760 -40.03 -19.02 5.94
C GLY A 760 -40.13 -17.79 6.86
N CYS A 761 -39.16 -17.64 7.77
CA CYS A 761 -39.05 -16.50 8.71
C CYS A 761 -40.35 -16.08 9.47
N GLY A 762 -41.37 -16.94 9.56
CA GLY A 762 -42.69 -16.60 10.10
C GLY A 762 -43.50 -15.59 9.27
N GLY A 763 -43.14 -15.37 7.99
CA GLY A 763 -43.74 -14.35 7.14
C GLY A 763 -45.11 -14.72 6.55
N ILE A 764 -45.90 -13.69 6.23
CA ILE A 764 -47.27 -13.79 5.70
C ILE A 764 -47.34 -13.09 4.34
N LEU A 765 -47.81 -13.78 3.32
CA LEU A 765 -48.06 -13.21 1.99
C LEU A 765 -49.36 -12.39 1.98
N VAL A 766 -49.30 -11.16 1.47
CA VAL A 766 -50.47 -10.29 1.24
C VAL A 766 -50.35 -9.68 -0.16
N GLY A 767 -51.09 -10.22 -1.13
CA GLY A 767 -50.94 -9.86 -2.54
C GLY A 767 -49.61 -10.39 -3.10
N ASP A 768 -48.81 -9.51 -3.67
CA ASP A 768 -47.42 -9.75 -4.11
C ASP A 768 -46.39 -9.61 -2.98
N THR A 769 -46.80 -9.10 -1.80
CA THR A 769 -45.88 -8.61 -0.77
C THR A 769 -45.81 -9.59 0.40
N TYR A 770 -44.64 -10.18 0.62
CA TYR A 770 -44.34 -11.03 1.76
C TYR A 770 -43.92 -10.17 2.96
N LYS A 771 -44.71 -10.23 4.03
CA LYS A 771 -44.51 -9.45 5.26
C LYS A 771 -43.86 -10.32 6.32
N ILE A 772 -42.65 -9.97 6.71
CA ILE A 772 -41.82 -10.72 7.66
C ILE A 772 -41.94 -10.03 9.04
N PRO A 773 -42.21 -10.76 10.13
CA PRO A 773 -42.30 -10.20 11.47
C PRO A 773 -40.95 -9.67 11.98
N ALA A 774 -40.95 -9.00 13.14
CA ALA A 774 -39.73 -8.57 13.81
C ALA A 774 -38.82 -9.76 14.18
N LEU A 775 -37.64 -9.84 13.58
CA LEU A 775 -36.70 -10.95 13.77
C LEU A 775 -35.64 -10.66 14.86
N THR A 776 -35.30 -11.68 15.64
CA THR A 776 -34.22 -11.65 16.65
C THR A 776 -33.11 -12.66 16.37
N THR A 777 -33.30 -13.57 15.40
CA THR A 777 -32.33 -14.58 14.95
C THR A 777 -32.35 -14.69 13.43
N ALA A 778 -31.29 -15.24 12.85
CA ALA A 778 -31.25 -15.62 11.43
C ALA A 778 -32.34 -16.64 11.09
N CYS A 779 -32.78 -16.64 9.83
CA CYS A 779 -33.82 -17.53 9.31
C CYS A 779 -33.70 -17.68 7.78
N GLU A 780 -34.50 -18.58 7.20
CA GLU A 780 -34.55 -18.80 5.75
C GLU A 780 -35.97 -18.57 5.20
N ILE A 781 -36.05 -18.07 3.96
CA ILE A 781 -37.23 -17.98 3.12
C ILE A 781 -37.00 -18.78 1.83
N ALA A 782 -37.91 -19.69 1.50
CA ALA A 782 -37.92 -20.44 0.25
C ALA A 782 -39.10 -20.00 -0.64
N VAL A 783 -38.86 -19.88 -1.95
CA VAL A 783 -39.82 -19.40 -2.94
C VAL A 783 -39.78 -20.27 -4.19
N SER A 784 -40.92 -20.79 -4.63
CA SER A 784 -41.08 -21.52 -5.90
C SER A 784 -41.98 -20.75 -6.86
N PHE A 785 -41.68 -20.86 -8.16
CA PHE A 785 -42.54 -20.36 -9.25
C PHE A 785 -42.93 -21.53 -10.15
N LYS A 786 -44.09 -21.41 -10.82
CA LYS A 786 -44.61 -22.37 -11.80
C LYS A 786 -45.04 -21.67 -13.07
N LYS A 787 -44.95 -22.40 -14.18
CA LYS A 787 -45.36 -21.98 -15.53
C LYS A 787 -46.84 -22.28 -15.78
#